data_AF-A0A177W7I7-F1
#
_entry.id   AF-A0A177W7I7-F1
#
_cell.length_a   1.000
_cell.length_b   1.000
_cell.length_c   1.000
_cell.angle_alpha   90.00
_cell.angle_beta   90.00
_cell.angle_gamma   90.00
#
_symmetry.space_group_name_H-M   'P 1'
#
loop_
_entity.id
_entity.type
_entity.pdbx_description
1 polymer ?
#
loop_
_entity_poly.entity_id
_entity_poly.type
_entity_poly.pdbx_seq_one_letter_code
_entity_poly.pdbx_strand_id
1 'polypeptide(L)'
;MDIEKNSDSNDEDTDSEDESDDDEDTDSENDSDDDEDSDSAHRNLFQPNVFYGLLRNALRSFATNGFTVPGGMLATIKRHRCKIMKALEEEPHDTITNLLLPDIIRHHLAASSALGDTRAEHGTPKIATRSKLFDILDILEKKDDEYWKKLTCQWLLEKPICEVLMIPSSKLALEQQKIEQCGIQDRVKVLGKEGLGKLKAEADRALAENKINITDDLMAKFPAIPDASKAPSLVSNMTNINLDEYSNTRGPFSACQVVRTETAFVSVRFGLNTSHILEELRPYLVLFQELLFETDLVLPATLGSKTITMEYQEVVRYASQVFVSHEAAIGFGNEVWSASWLSQVLMVSAVSECADWECMIRFLAQVLFFSEFTESRILTVAKNLLSNITEIKRDGACMLSAVTTRLYSAKSLSSKNTSDKASDAKCGLPEQSDTLIDQPTLNDAAISIFTQEKFLRGIVKLLKDGEGSKVKDHLNQLKLAILSGNQKSTPAFIQIGVPKNFSLSGGASLGQNSECVDDILCIWSTEFTKYKSRQTPKGTKRRLSVNDTADQPASLISPFPFPRNPFQYSHLDLKLGRGLLVPIPGLTTSYVSQFVACDVFASHPHPDYFATVLLAEILSRSEGPLYDAVRGPGYAYGVSLSVCLWIGQLSLDLYDASEPHKSVMAFYRILNTLATKSGMEEICSEFNIETARAAVAYRWVADCATADGVVQTALRSSLQGFESLEQHQKYIEHLYTVKLPDLERVFRRYYVNFLKVSKRVTVVVTVPGASAEKLINEFKQGMCEMNQYNQGDDAMTDKIALKQIQLSDLQYGNK
;
A
#
# COMPACT_ATOMS: atom_id res chain seq x y z
N MET A 1 -30.54 29.76 -49.65
CA MET A 1 -30.58 30.73 -50.76
C MET A 1 -29.67 31.89 -50.39
N ASP A 2 -29.28 32.65 -51.40
CA ASP A 2 -28.67 33.97 -51.31
C ASP A 2 -27.30 34.05 -50.64
N ILE A 3 -26.30 34.04 -51.51
CA ILE A 3 -24.92 34.46 -51.29
C ILE A 3 -24.91 35.99 -51.35
N GLU A 4 -24.13 36.66 -50.51
CA GLU A 4 -23.52 37.92 -50.93
C GLU A 4 -22.07 38.04 -50.44
N LYS A 5 -21.29 38.86 -51.14
CA LYS A 5 -19.84 39.05 -50.98
C LYS A 5 -19.53 40.54 -50.81
N ASN A 6 -18.24 40.83 -50.59
CA ASN A 6 -17.57 42.14 -50.65
C ASN A 6 -17.51 42.87 -49.29
N SER A 7 -16.43 43.58 -48.96
CA SER A 7 -15.09 43.61 -49.59
C SER A 7 -14.08 44.29 -48.66
N ASP A 8 -12.83 43.84 -48.77
CA ASP A 8 -11.57 44.58 -48.74
C ASP A 8 -11.52 45.95 -48.03
N SER A 9 -10.74 46.01 -46.96
CA SER A 9 -9.80 47.11 -46.74
C SER A 9 -8.58 46.59 -46.00
N ASN A 10 -7.40 46.67 -46.61
CA ASN A 10 -6.13 46.44 -45.93
C ASN A 10 -5.91 47.54 -44.89
N ASP A 11 -5.17 47.22 -43.82
CA ASP A 11 -4.04 48.04 -43.40
C ASP A 11 -2.94 47.07 -42.95
N GLU A 12 -1.76 47.18 -43.57
CA GLU A 12 -0.55 46.45 -43.21
C GLU A 12 0.36 47.42 -42.43
N ASP A 13 0.62 47.12 -41.16
CA ASP A 13 1.79 47.67 -40.45
C ASP A 13 2.73 46.49 -40.16
N THR A 14 3.64 46.25 -41.11
CA THR A 14 4.82 45.42 -40.93
C THR A 14 5.95 46.25 -40.33
N ASP A 15 6.66 45.68 -39.37
CA ASP A 15 8.12 45.81 -39.17
C ASP A 15 8.49 44.68 -38.18
N SER A 16 9.04 43.53 -38.59
CA SER A 16 10.31 43.23 -39.28
C SER A 16 11.42 42.88 -38.27
N GLU A 17 12.01 41.70 -38.45
CA GLU A 17 13.47 41.43 -38.38
C GLU A 17 14.16 41.64 -36.99
N ASP A 18 15.18 40.89 -36.55
CA ASP A 18 15.88 39.66 -36.99
C ASP A 18 16.70 39.15 -35.74
N GLU A 19 17.52 38.09 -35.70
CA GLU A 19 18.16 37.19 -36.69
C GLU A 19 18.55 35.85 -35.98
N SER A 20 19.02 34.85 -36.76
CA SER A 20 19.94 33.70 -36.47
C SER A 20 20.25 33.26 -35.01
N ASP A 21 20.27 31.97 -34.62
CA ASP A 21 21.10 30.83 -35.11
C ASP A 21 22.63 31.09 -34.98
N ASP A 22 23.55 30.15 -34.75
CA ASP A 22 23.55 28.66 -34.59
C ASP A 22 23.92 28.26 -33.12
N ASP A 23 24.30 27.05 -32.64
CA ASP A 23 24.44 25.65 -33.15
C ASP A 23 24.46 24.62 -31.95
N GLU A 24 24.62 23.31 -32.25
CA GLU A 24 25.14 22.16 -31.46
C GLU A 24 24.87 22.00 -29.92
N ASP A 25 24.12 20.94 -29.56
CA ASP A 25 24.51 20.05 -28.45
C ASP A 25 23.98 18.61 -28.72
N THR A 26 24.88 17.67 -28.98
CA THR A 26 24.52 16.30 -29.43
C THR A 26 24.56 15.26 -28.31
N ASP A 27 23.41 14.70 -27.93
CA ASP A 27 23.33 13.39 -27.27
C ASP A 27 22.03 12.67 -27.64
N SER A 28 22.07 11.93 -28.75
CA SER A 28 20.95 11.10 -29.22
C SER A 28 20.96 9.72 -28.56
N GLU A 29 20.31 9.57 -27.41
CA GLU A 29 20.01 8.23 -26.88
C GLU A 29 18.97 7.53 -27.78
N ASN A 30 19.38 6.40 -28.38
CA ASN A 30 18.52 5.61 -29.28
C ASN A 30 17.44 4.86 -28.50
N ASP A 31 16.26 5.48 -28.34
CA ASP A 31 15.03 4.80 -27.89
C ASP A 31 14.26 4.11 -29.06
N SER A 32 14.83 4.11 -30.27
CA SER A 32 14.37 3.30 -31.41
C SER A 32 15.15 1.99 -31.52
N ASP A 33 14.53 0.87 -31.09
CA ASP A 33 14.53 -0.45 -31.76
C ASP A 33 14.13 -1.60 -30.78
N ASP A 34 12.84 -1.98 -30.77
CA ASP A 34 12.36 -3.37 -30.47
C ASP A 34 10.82 -3.53 -30.68
N ASP A 35 10.02 -2.44 -30.73
CA ASP A 35 8.55 -2.51 -30.67
C ASP A 35 7.78 -2.64 -32.01
N GLU A 36 8.34 -2.23 -33.17
CA GLU A 36 7.57 -2.08 -34.43
C GLU A 36 6.92 -3.39 -34.94
N ASP A 37 7.56 -4.53 -34.78
CA ASP A 37 7.00 -5.84 -35.19
C ASP A 37 5.78 -6.25 -34.35
N SER A 38 5.65 -5.75 -33.11
CA SER A 38 4.54 -6.09 -32.21
C SER A 38 3.26 -5.29 -32.49
N ASP A 39 3.40 -4.02 -32.89
CA ASP A 39 2.28 -3.09 -33.00
C ASP A 39 1.32 -3.47 -34.15
N SER A 40 1.84 -4.14 -35.18
CA SER A 40 1.03 -4.69 -36.29
C SER A 40 -0.05 -5.68 -35.81
N ALA A 41 0.27 -6.51 -34.80
CA ALA A 41 -0.66 -7.48 -34.23
C ALA A 41 -1.65 -6.82 -33.27
N HIS A 42 -1.19 -5.85 -32.47
CA HIS A 42 -2.04 -5.15 -31.49
C HIS A 42 -3.04 -4.19 -32.14
N ARG A 43 -2.69 -3.52 -33.25
CA ARG A 43 -3.62 -2.71 -34.06
C ARG A 43 -4.81 -3.52 -34.60
N ASN A 44 -4.69 -4.84 -34.73
CA ASN A 44 -5.79 -5.71 -35.16
C ASN A 44 -6.85 -5.93 -34.04
N LEU A 45 -6.44 -5.91 -32.77
CA LEU A 45 -7.34 -6.16 -31.63
C LEU A 45 -8.38 -5.05 -31.42
N PHE A 46 -8.04 -3.81 -31.76
CA PHE A 46 -8.94 -2.65 -31.65
C PHE A 46 -9.86 -2.47 -32.88
N GLN A 47 -9.85 -3.41 -33.84
CA GLN A 47 -10.82 -3.39 -34.94
C GLN A 47 -12.22 -3.82 -34.43
N PRO A 48 -13.30 -3.17 -34.89
CA PRO A 48 -14.66 -3.55 -34.51
C PRO A 48 -14.96 -5.03 -34.78
N ASN A 49 -15.68 -5.65 -33.86
CA ASN A 49 -16.08 -7.05 -33.81
C ASN A 49 -14.97 -8.07 -33.46
N VAL A 50 -13.71 -7.70 -33.26
CA VAL A 50 -12.64 -8.69 -32.98
C VAL A 50 -12.82 -9.32 -31.60
N PHE A 51 -12.91 -8.52 -30.54
CA PHE A 51 -13.19 -9.03 -29.19
C PHE A 51 -14.59 -9.67 -29.10
N TYR A 52 -15.61 -9.07 -29.72
CA TYR A 52 -16.93 -9.68 -29.85
C TYR A 52 -16.90 -11.06 -30.51
N GLY A 53 -16.11 -11.24 -31.58
CA GLY A 53 -15.95 -12.51 -32.29
C GLY A 53 -15.27 -13.59 -31.45
N LEU A 54 -14.20 -13.23 -30.73
CA LEU A 54 -13.51 -14.12 -29.80
C LEU A 54 -14.45 -14.57 -28.66
N LEU A 55 -15.17 -13.62 -28.04
CA LEU A 55 -16.16 -13.89 -26.99
C LEU A 55 -17.31 -14.78 -27.52
N ARG A 56 -17.86 -14.47 -28.70
CA ARG A 56 -18.88 -15.27 -29.38
C ARG A 56 -18.43 -16.72 -29.61
N ASN A 57 -17.17 -16.92 -30.01
CA ASN A 57 -16.63 -18.25 -30.27
C ASN A 57 -16.40 -19.04 -28.97
N ALA A 58 -15.88 -18.40 -27.92
CA ALA A 58 -15.76 -19.01 -26.59
C ALA A 58 -17.13 -19.44 -26.02
N LEU A 59 -18.12 -18.53 -26.03
CA LEU A 59 -19.47 -18.81 -25.54
C LEU A 59 -20.20 -19.89 -26.36
N ARG A 60 -20.01 -19.93 -27.68
CA ARG A 60 -20.52 -21.01 -28.54
C ARG A 60 -19.84 -22.35 -28.24
N SER A 61 -18.51 -22.35 -28.07
CA SER A 61 -17.77 -23.57 -27.72
C SER A 61 -18.26 -24.15 -26.39
N PHE A 62 -18.49 -23.31 -25.37
CA PHE A 62 -19.12 -23.74 -24.12
C PHE A 62 -20.54 -24.27 -24.33
N ALA A 63 -21.40 -23.54 -25.07
CA ALA A 63 -22.78 -23.94 -25.32
C ALA A 63 -22.88 -25.31 -26.02
N THR A 64 -21.95 -25.63 -26.93
CA THR A 64 -21.87 -26.96 -27.54
C THR A 64 -21.25 -27.98 -26.57
N ASN A 65 -20.03 -27.74 -26.10
CA ASN A 65 -19.16 -28.77 -25.50
C ASN A 65 -19.36 -28.95 -23.98
N GLY A 66 -19.86 -27.94 -23.27
CA GLY A 66 -19.94 -27.93 -21.79
C GLY A 66 -18.67 -27.40 -21.13
N PHE A 67 -18.51 -27.65 -19.82
CA PHE A 67 -17.30 -27.24 -19.10
C PHE A 67 -16.10 -28.12 -19.48
N THR A 68 -14.93 -27.51 -19.64
CA THR A 68 -13.66 -28.23 -19.92
C THR A 68 -13.17 -29.07 -18.74
N VAL A 69 -13.68 -28.81 -17.53
CA VAL A 69 -13.36 -29.55 -16.29
C VAL A 69 -14.68 -30.03 -15.66
N PRO A 70 -14.92 -31.35 -15.55
CA PRO A 70 -16.10 -31.88 -14.88
C PRO A 70 -16.24 -31.35 -13.45
N GLY A 71 -17.44 -30.89 -13.09
CA GLY A 71 -17.71 -30.29 -11.77
C GLY A 71 -17.12 -28.89 -11.54
N GLY A 72 -16.50 -28.26 -12.55
CA GLY A 72 -15.92 -26.91 -12.43
C GLY A 72 -16.91 -25.83 -11.96
N MET A 73 -18.17 -25.92 -12.39
CA MET A 73 -19.24 -25.03 -11.90
C MET A 73 -19.61 -25.30 -10.44
N LEU A 74 -19.65 -26.55 -9.98
CA LEU A 74 -19.88 -26.88 -8.56
C LEU A 74 -18.76 -26.32 -7.67
N ALA A 75 -17.50 -26.46 -8.09
CA ALA A 75 -16.37 -25.84 -7.41
C ALA A 75 -16.46 -24.29 -7.39
N THR A 76 -16.92 -23.69 -8.49
CA THR A 76 -17.14 -22.23 -8.60
C THR A 76 -18.25 -21.75 -7.66
N ILE A 77 -19.36 -22.50 -7.55
CA ILE A 77 -20.48 -22.17 -6.65
C ILE A 77 -20.05 -22.30 -5.19
N LYS A 78 -19.30 -23.34 -4.81
CA LYS A 78 -18.70 -23.46 -3.48
C LYS A 78 -17.79 -22.28 -3.17
N ARG A 79 -16.82 -21.98 -4.05
CA ARG A 79 -15.94 -20.81 -3.90
C ARG A 79 -16.72 -19.49 -3.76
N HIS A 80 -17.85 -19.36 -4.46
CA HIS A 80 -18.72 -18.19 -4.31
C HIS A 80 -19.42 -18.16 -2.94
N ARG A 81 -19.94 -19.30 -2.43
CA ARG A 81 -20.47 -19.42 -1.05
C ARG A 81 -19.43 -18.92 -0.04
N CYS A 82 -18.18 -19.35 -0.17
CA CYS A 82 -17.12 -19.01 0.79
C CYS A 82 -16.69 -17.55 0.69
N LYS A 83 -16.69 -16.96 -0.53
CA LYS A 83 -16.53 -15.50 -0.70
C LYS A 83 -17.68 -14.70 -0.07
N ILE A 84 -18.92 -15.18 -0.12
CA ILE A 84 -20.07 -14.53 0.53
C ILE A 84 -19.95 -14.62 2.05
N MET A 85 -19.58 -15.78 2.60
CA MET A 85 -19.34 -15.95 4.04
C MET A 85 -18.21 -15.04 4.52
N LYS A 86 -17.11 -14.93 3.75
CA LYS A 86 -16.00 -14.02 4.04
C LYS A 86 -16.43 -12.54 4.01
N ALA A 87 -17.16 -12.11 2.98
CA ALA A 87 -17.67 -10.73 2.88
C ALA A 87 -18.67 -10.37 4.00
N LEU A 88 -19.42 -11.34 4.52
CA LEU A 88 -20.27 -11.16 5.71
C LEU A 88 -19.49 -11.07 7.02
N GLU A 89 -18.24 -11.53 7.07
CA GLU A 89 -17.36 -11.50 8.25
C GLU A 89 -16.41 -10.28 8.26
N GLU A 90 -16.03 -9.79 7.07
CA GLU A 90 -15.20 -8.59 6.90
C GLU A 90 -16.03 -7.30 6.68
N GLU A 91 -17.06 -7.35 5.84
CA GLU A 91 -17.83 -6.17 5.41
C GLU A 91 -19.36 -6.42 5.54
N PRO A 92 -19.88 -6.77 6.74
CA PRO A 92 -21.30 -7.12 6.91
C PRO A 92 -22.25 -6.01 6.48
N HIS A 93 -21.92 -4.75 6.79
CA HIS A 93 -22.77 -3.59 6.47
C HIS A 93 -22.90 -3.38 4.96
N ASP A 94 -21.79 -3.38 4.23
CA ASP A 94 -21.79 -3.18 2.77
C ASP A 94 -22.29 -4.41 2.03
N THR A 95 -21.99 -5.62 2.51
CA THR A 95 -22.56 -6.87 1.95
C THR A 95 -24.08 -6.90 2.07
N ILE A 96 -24.65 -6.56 3.23
CA ILE A 96 -26.09 -6.49 3.43
C ILE A 96 -26.70 -5.34 2.60
N THR A 97 -26.04 -4.17 2.57
CA THR A 97 -26.51 -3.01 1.78
C THR A 97 -26.55 -3.33 0.29
N ASN A 98 -25.52 -3.98 -0.26
CA ASN A 98 -25.46 -4.40 -1.66
C ASN A 98 -26.50 -5.48 -2.03
N LEU A 99 -27.00 -6.27 -1.06
CA LEU A 99 -28.12 -7.21 -1.29
C LEU A 99 -29.49 -6.52 -1.30
N LEU A 100 -29.67 -5.43 -0.54
CA LEU A 100 -30.94 -4.73 -0.36
C LEU A 100 -31.13 -3.55 -1.32
N LEU A 101 -30.08 -2.74 -1.52
CA LEU A 101 -30.12 -1.49 -2.30
C LEU A 101 -30.60 -1.69 -3.75
N PRO A 102 -30.26 -2.76 -4.48
CA PRO A 102 -30.79 -3.00 -5.83
C PRO A 102 -32.32 -3.19 -5.86
N ASP A 103 -32.94 -3.65 -4.77
CA ASP A 103 -34.40 -3.78 -4.69
C ASP A 103 -35.07 -2.43 -4.39
N ILE A 104 -34.43 -1.58 -3.58
CA ILE A 104 -34.86 -0.21 -3.31
C ILE A 104 -34.77 0.64 -4.60
N ILE A 105 -33.63 0.59 -5.29
CA ILE A 105 -33.40 1.25 -6.57
C ILE A 105 -34.42 0.76 -7.62
N ARG A 106 -34.62 -0.55 -7.74
CA ARG A 106 -35.60 -1.12 -8.67
C ARG A 106 -37.02 -0.67 -8.37
N HIS A 107 -37.44 -0.63 -7.10
CA HIS A 107 -38.78 -0.12 -6.77
C HIS A 107 -38.97 1.36 -7.15
N HIS A 108 -37.98 2.22 -6.85
CA HIS A 108 -38.13 3.67 -7.04
C HIS A 108 -37.80 4.19 -8.44
N LEU A 109 -36.87 3.56 -9.17
CA LEU A 109 -36.27 4.11 -10.40
C LEU A 109 -36.45 3.22 -11.65
N ALA A 110 -36.83 1.94 -11.53
CA ALA A 110 -37.12 1.13 -12.71
C ALA A 110 -38.52 1.44 -13.27
N ALA A 111 -38.63 1.49 -14.60
CA ALA A 111 -39.90 1.73 -15.29
C ALA A 111 -40.87 0.52 -15.24
N SER A 112 -40.36 -0.68 -14.97
CA SER A 112 -41.13 -1.92 -14.84
C SER A 112 -40.31 -3.01 -14.13
N SER A 113 -40.98 -4.04 -13.58
CA SER A 113 -40.37 -5.17 -12.91
C SER A 113 -41.13 -6.46 -13.20
N ALA A 114 -40.41 -7.57 -13.43
CA ALA A 114 -41.03 -8.90 -13.53
C ALA A 114 -41.75 -9.34 -12.24
N LEU A 115 -41.55 -8.63 -11.13
CA LEU A 115 -42.28 -8.84 -9.88
C LEU A 115 -43.53 -7.96 -9.75
N GLY A 116 -43.82 -7.05 -10.69
CA GLY A 116 -44.96 -6.12 -10.63
C GLY A 116 -44.94 -5.22 -9.39
N ASP A 117 -43.78 -4.64 -9.10
CA ASP A 117 -43.46 -4.07 -7.80
C ASP A 117 -42.73 -2.71 -7.88
N THR A 118 -42.63 -2.09 -9.06
CA THR A 118 -42.11 -0.72 -9.20
C THR A 118 -43.18 0.32 -8.84
N ARG A 119 -42.72 1.52 -8.47
CA ARG A 119 -43.58 2.69 -8.28
C ARG A 119 -44.29 3.10 -9.57
N ALA A 120 -43.69 2.86 -10.74
CA ALA A 120 -44.27 3.13 -12.06
C ALA A 120 -45.47 2.20 -12.36
N GLU A 121 -45.43 0.96 -11.87
CA GLU A 121 -46.52 -0.02 -11.98
C GLU A 121 -47.56 0.12 -10.85
N HIS A 122 -47.44 1.14 -9.99
CA HIS A 122 -48.18 1.27 -8.71
C HIS A 122 -48.01 0.08 -7.74
N GLY A 123 -46.94 -0.71 -7.90
CA GLY A 123 -46.64 -1.85 -7.05
C GLY A 123 -46.04 -1.48 -5.69
N THR A 124 -46.13 -2.41 -4.73
CA THR A 124 -45.53 -2.27 -3.40
C THR A 124 -44.11 -2.86 -3.36
N PRO A 125 -43.14 -2.23 -2.65
CA PRO A 125 -41.73 -2.63 -2.72
C PRO A 125 -41.49 -4.04 -2.20
N LYS A 126 -40.93 -4.93 -3.05
CA LYS A 126 -40.42 -6.24 -2.62
C LYS A 126 -38.92 -6.11 -2.36
N ILE A 127 -38.60 -5.96 -1.08
CA ILE A 127 -37.23 -5.84 -0.55
C ILE A 127 -36.68 -7.23 -0.20
N ALA A 128 -35.35 -7.35 -0.11
CA ALA A 128 -34.66 -8.56 0.33
C ALA A 128 -34.90 -9.80 -0.57
N THR A 129 -35.17 -9.60 -1.86
CA THR A 129 -35.41 -10.69 -2.83
C THR A 129 -34.20 -11.63 -2.98
N ARG A 130 -33.00 -11.12 -2.67
CA ARG A 130 -31.72 -11.85 -2.67
C ARG A 130 -31.30 -12.41 -1.30
N SER A 131 -32.08 -12.18 -0.23
CA SER A 131 -31.70 -12.60 1.14
C SER A 131 -31.50 -14.11 1.30
N LYS A 132 -32.24 -14.91 0.52
CA LYS A 132 -32.14 -16.38 0.44
C LYS A 132 -30.94 -16.85 -0.41
N LEU A 133 -29.81 -16.16 -0.31
CA LEU A 133 -28.65 -16.41 -1.16
C LEU A 133 -28.09 -17.81 -0.98
N PHE A 134 -28.04 -18.32 0.26
CA PHE A 134 -27.63 -19.70 0.53
C PHE A 134 -28.64 -20.73 0.00
N ASP A 135 -29.96 -20.55 0.19
CA ASP A 135 -30.99 -21.39 -0.44
C ASP A 135 -30.83 -21.46 -1.98
N ILE A 136 -30.47 -20.33 -2.60
CA ILE A 136 -30.24 -20.23 -4.05
C ILE A 136 -28.98 -21.02 -4.44
N LEU A 137 -27.87 -20.85 -3.73
CA LEU A 137 -26.64 -21.62 -3.99
C LEU A 137 -26.90 -23.13 -3.84
N ASP A 138 -27.62 -23.56 -2.82
CA ASP A 138 -28.06 -24.93 -2.60
C ASP A 138 -28.92 -25.48 -3.76
N ILE A 139 -29.65 -24.63 -4.48
CA ILE A 139 -30.40 -25.00 -5.70
C ILE A 139 -29.48 -25.05 -6.93
N LEU A 140 -28.47 -24.19 -7.00
CA LEU A 140 -27.50 -24.11 -8.10
C LEU A 140 -26.46 -25.24 -8.06
N GLU A 141 -26.01 -25.68 -6.89
CA GLU A 141 -25.13 -26.85 -6.72
C GLU A 141 -25.76 -28.16 -7.26
N LYS A 142 -27.09 -28.17 -7.42
CA LYS A 142 -27.88 -29.32 -7.92
C LYS A 142 -28.22 -29.19 -9.41
N LYS A 143 -27.53 -28.32 -10.17
CA LYS A 143 -27.74 -28.10 -11.61
C LYS A 143 -26.69 -28.81 -12.46
N ASP A 144 -27.15 -29.37 -13.58
CA ASP A 144 -26.33 -29.98 -14.61
C ASP A 144 -25.78 -28.94 -15.61
N ASP A 145 -24.83 -29.37 -16.44
CA ASP A 145 -24.23 -28.54 -17.50
C ASP A 145 -25.29 -27.95 -18.46
N GLU A 146 -26.39 -28.68 -18.71
CA GLU A 146 -27.44 -28.26 -19.65
C GLU A 146 -28.21 -27.02 -19.17
N TYR A 147 -28.46 -26.91 -17.86
CA TYR A 147 -28.99 -25.69 -17.26
C TYR A 147 -28.10 -24.46 -17.55
N TRP A 148 -26.78 -24.62 -17.44
CA TRP A 148 -25.81 -23.54 -17.68
C TRP A 148 -25.67 -23.20 -19.17
N LYS A 149 -25.60 -24.20 -20.05
CA LYS A 149 -25.64 -24.02 -21.51
C LYS A 149 -26.86 -23.22 -21.95
N LYS A 150 -28.05 -23.58 -21.43
CA LYS A 150 -29.31 -22.89 -21.73
C LYS A 150 -29.29 -21.41 -21.31
N LEU A 151 -28.74 -21.09 -20.15
CA LEU A 151 -28.58 -19.70 -19.70
C LEU A 151 -27.60 -18.92 -20.60
N THR A 152 -26.48 -19.52 -21.01
CA THR A 152 -25.53 -18.89 -21.95
C THR A 152 -26.18 -18.60 -23.30
N CYS A 153 -26.98 -19.52 -23.85
CA CYS A 153 -27.77 -19.27 -25.05
C CYS A 153 -28.73 -18.08 -24.85
N GLN A 154 -29.64 -18.19 -23.87
CA GLN A 154 -30.72 -17.23 -23.64
C GLN A 154 -30.25 -15.80 -23.34
N TRP A 155 -29.13 -15.64 -22.64
CA TRP A 155 -28.69 -14.34 -22.09
C TRP A 155 -27.42 -13.77 -22.71
N LEU A 156 -26.51 -14.60 -23.22
CA LEU A 156 -25.21 -14.15 -23.74
C LEU A 156 -25.05 -14.37 -25.26
N LEU A 157 -25.86 -15.24 -25.88
CA LEU A 157 -25.82 -15.47 -27.33
C LEU A 157 -27.06 -14.93 -28.06
N GLU A 158 -28.24 -14.95 -27.45
CA GLU A 158 -29.50 -14.53 -28.07
C GLU A 158 -29.86 -13.04 -27.85
N LYS A 159 -29.17 -12.34 -26.93
CA LYS A 159 -29.46 -10.93 -26.64
C LYS A 159 -28.69 -9.97 -27.57
N PRO A 160 -29.23 -8.77 -27.83
CA PRO A 160 -28.45 -7.66 -28.40
C PRO A 160 -27.25 -7.33 -27.52
N ILE A 161 -26.14 -6.94 -28.15
CA ILE A 161 -24.88 -6.59 -27.50
C ILE A 161 -24.42 -5.23 -28.03
N CYS A 162 -23.82 -4.41 -27.17
CA CYS A 162 -23.15 -3.17 -27.53
C CYS A 162 -21.63 -3.39 -27.36
N GLU A 163 -20.84 -3.02 -28.37
CA GLU A 163 -19.37 -3.01 -28.28
C GLU A 163 -18.91 -1.55 -28.10
N VAL A 164 -18.07 -1.30 -27.10
CA VAL A 164 -17.56 0.04 -26.77
C VAL A 164 -16.03 -0.01 -26.85
N LEU A 165 -15.46 0.78 -27.75
CA LEU A 165 -14.02 0.87 -27.97
C LEU A 165 -13.47 2.17 -27.38
N MET A 166 -12.60 2.06 -26.38
CA MET A 166 -11.91 3.18 -25.76
C MET A 166 -10.48 3.26 -26.30
N ILE A 167 -10.27 4.07 -27.34
CA ILE A 167 -8.97 4.21 -28.03
C ILE A 167 -8.24 5.45 -27.47
N PRO A 168 -7.00 5.33 -26.97
CA PRO A 168 -6.25 6.46 -26.43
C PRO A 168 -5.85 7.46 -27.54
N SER A 169 -5.84 8.75 -27.22
CA SER A 169 -5.44 9.81 -28.16
C SER A 169 -4.79 10.99 -27.44
N SER A 170 -3.45 11.07 -27.49
CA SER A 170 -2.68 12.20 -26.94
C SER A 170 -3.05 13.53 -27.59
N LYS A 171 -3.42 13.51 -28.88
CA LYS A 171 -3.94 14.68 -29.59
C LYS A 171 -5.24 15.19 -28.98
N LEU A 172 -6.21 14.31 -28.70
CA LEU A 172 -7.49 14.69 -28.11
C LEU A 172 -7.32 15.27 -26.70
N ALA A 173 -6.38 14.75 -25.90
CA ALA A 173 -6.07 15.30 -24.59
C ALA A 173 -5.53 16.74 -24.67
N LEU A 174 -4.60 17.02 -25.60
CA LEU A 174 -4.08 18.36 -25.86
C LEU A 174 -5.15 19.32 -26.43
N GLU A 175 -6.07 18.81 -27.25
CA GLU A 175 -7.21 19.58 -27.77
C GLU A 175 -8.19 19.93 -26.65
N GLN A 176 -8.53 18.99 -25.76
CA GLN A 176 -9.39 19.21 -24.59
C GLN A 176 -8.76 20.22 -23.62
N GLN A 177 -7.46 20.10 -23.33
CA GLN A 177 -6.73 21.05 -22.47
C GLN A 177 -6.76 22.47 -23.05
N LYS A 178 -6.59 22.62 -24.37
CA LYS A 178 -6.70 23.91 -25.06
C LYS A 178 -8.13 24.47 -25.02
N ILE A 179 -9.14 23.64 -25.27
CA ILE A 179 -10.56 24.03 -25.18
C ILE A 179 -10.90 24.53 -23.77
N GLU A 180 -10.43 23.85 -22.72
CA GLU A 180 -10.65 24.27 -21.34
C GLU A 180 -9.93 25.59 -21.02
N GLN A 181 -8.66 25.74 -21.40
CA GLN A 181 -7.90 26.97 -21.19
C GLN A 181 -8.53 28.17 -21.93
N CYS A 182 -8.91 28.02 -23.19
CA CYS A 182 -9.64 29.04 -23.94
C CYS A 182 -10.99 29.35 -23.26
N GLY A 183 -11.76 28.33 -22.88
CA GLY A 183 -13.02 28.51 -22.17
C GLY A 183 -12.89 29.22 -20.81
N ILE A 184 -11.79 29.02 -20.07
CA ILE A 184 -11.46 29.81 -18.87
C ILE A 184 -11.18 31.27 -19.25
N GLN A 185 -10.29 31.51 -20.23
CA GLN A 185 -9.93 32.86 -20.68
C GLN A 185 -11.14 33.63 -21.21
N ASP A 186 -12.02 33.01 -21.97
CA ASP A 186 -13.20 33.67 -22.56
C ASP A 186 -14.26 33.98 -21.50
N ARG A 187 -14.45 33.10 -20.50
CA ARG A 187 -15.26 33.44 -19.31
C ARG A 187 -14.66 34.63 -18.55
N VAL A 188 -13.34 34.68 -18.37
CA VAL A 188 -12.63 35.82 -17.74
C VAL A 188 -12.83 37.12 -18.53
N LYS A 189 -12.73 37.08 -19.87
CA LYS A 189 -13.00 38.24 -20.75
C LYS A 189 -14.45 38.72 -20.64
N VAL A 190 -15.42 37.80 -20.71
CA VAL A 190 -16.86 38.10 -20.68
C VAL A 190 -17.32 38.66 -19.32
N LEU A 191 -16.75 38.15 -18.21
CA LEU A 191 -17.06 38.66 -16.87
C LEU A 191 -16.42 40.03 -16.60
N GLY A 192 -15.21 40.26 -17.12
CA GLY A 192 -14.44 41.46 -16.87
C GLY A 192 -14.16 41.71 -15.37
N LYS A 193 -13.62 42.89 -15.06
CA LYS A 193 -13.24 43.24 -13.68
C LYS A 193 -14.43 43.28 -12.71
N GLU A 194 -15.62 43.68 -13.18
CA GLU A 194 -16.82 43.76 -12.34
C GLU A 194 -17.42 42.38 -12.07
N GLY A 195 -17.58 41.52 -13.09
CA GLY A 195 -18.11 40.17 -12.92
C GLY A 195 -17.19 39.29 -12.06
N LEU A 196 -15.88 39.39 -12.26
CA LEU A 196 -14.89 38.73 -11.39
C LEU A 196 -14.93 39.27 -9.95
N GLY A 197 -15.17 40.58 -9.78
CA GLY A 197 -15.38 41.19 -8.46
C GLY A 197 -16.63 40.66 -7.74
N LYS A 198 -17.74 40.46 -8.47
CA LYS A 198 -18.98 39.86 -7.93
C LYS A 198 -18.77 38.39 -7.56
N LEU A 199 -18.17 37.60 -8.43
CA LEU A 199 -17.85 36.20 -8.13
C LEU A 199 -16.86 36.05 -6.98
N LYS A 200 -15.88 36.96 -6.84
CA LYS A 200 -15.02 36.99 -5.66
C LYS A 200 -15.81 37.31 -4.39
N ALA A 201 -16.69 38.31 -4.40
CA ALA A 201 -17.52 38.62 -3.23
C ALA A 201 -18.48 37.47 -2.86
N GLU A 202 -18.97 36.72 -3.86
CA GLU A 202 -19.78 35.52 -3.65
C GLU A 202 -18.96 34.34 -3.08
N ALA A 203 -17.75 34.10 -3.57
CA ALA A 203 -16.85 33.09 -3.04
C ALA A 203 -16.35 33.44 -1.63
N ASP A 204 -15.96 34.69 -1.37
CA ASP A 204 -15.56 35.19 -0.05
C ASP A 204 -16.74 35.07 0.94
N ARG A 205 -17.98 35.31 0.48
CA ARG A 205 -19.21 35.10 1.27
C ARG A 205 -19.45 33.61 1.55
N ALA A 206 -19.35 32.72 0.55
CA ALA A 206 -19.52 31.29 0.76
C ALA A 206 -18.45 30.72 1.72
N LEU A 207 -17.21 31.20 1.64
CA LEU A 207 -16.13 30.86 2.58
C LEU A 207 -16.35 31.42 3.99
N ALA A 208 -17.18 32.46 4.16
CA ALA A 208 -17.62 32.96 5.46
C ALA A 208 -18.84 32.22 5.99
N GLU A 209 -19.81 31.89 5.13
CA GLU A 209 -21.00 31.08 5.45
C GLU A 209 -20.61 29.64 5.84
N ASN A 210 -19.56 29.07 5.23
CA ASN A 210 -18.99 27.77 5.59
C ASN A 210 -18.26 27.77 6.95
N LYS A 211 -17.92 28.93 7.54
CA LYS A 211 -17.35 29.02 8.90
C LYS A 211 -18.45 28.98 9.94
N ILE A 212 -19.11 27.84 10.02
CA ILE A 212 -20.21 27.58 10.95
C ILE A 212 -19.62 27.39 12.36
N ASN A 213 -19.39 28.51 13.04
CA ASN A 213 -19.06 28.51 14.47
C ASN A 213 -20.28 27.97 15.25
N ILE A 214 -20.25 26.69 15.60
CA ILE A 214 -21.27 26.05 16.43
C ILE A 214 -21.28 26.76 17.78
N THR A 215 -22.43 27.30 18.19
CA THR A 215 -22.54 28.05 19.45
C THR A 215 -22.43 27.12 20.66
N ASP A 216 -21.94 27.61 21.80
CA ASP A 216 -21.83 26.83 23.03
C ASP A 216 -23.18 26.22 23.46
N ASP A 217 -24.28 26.96 23.26
CA ASP A 217 -25.65 26.51 23.50
C ASP A 217 -26.12 25.40 22.55
N LEU A 218 -25.53 25.27 21.36
CA LEU A 218 -25.77 24.15 20.44
C LEU A 218 -24.82 22.98 20.71
N MET A 219 -23.54 23.24 21.02
CA MET A 219 -22.58 22.22 21.45
C MET A 219 -23.06 21.50 22.73
N ALA A 220 -23.62 22.25 23.69
CA ALA A 220 -24.23 21.70 24.91
C ALA A 220 -25.52 20.89 24.68
N LYS A 221 -26.06 20.87 23.44
CA LYS A 221 -27.21 20.04 23.03
C LYS A 221 -26.82 18.80 22.23
N PHE A 222 -25.56 18.67 21.82
CA PHE A 222 -25.09 17.41 21.25
C PHE A 222 -25.13 16.29 22.30
N PRO A 223 -25.37 15.04 21.88
CA PRO A 223 -25.23 13.91 22.79
C PRO A 223 -23.80 13.85 23.33
N ALA A 224 -23.67 13.46 24.60
CA ALA A 224 -22.35 13.19 25.18
C ALA A 224 -21.59 12.17 24.30
N ILE A 225 -20.30 12.44 24.08
CA ILE A 225 -19.43 11.63 23.25
C ILE A 225 -19.55 10.14 23.65
N PRO A 226 -19.87 9.23 22.71
CA PRO A 226 -19.99 7.81 23.01
C PRO A 226 -18.67 7.25 23.55
N ASP A 227 -18.75 6.60 24.70
CA ASP A 227 -17.60 5.89 25.28
C ASP A 227 -17.30 4.63 24.46
N ALA A 228 -16.24 4.71 23.65
CA ALA A 228 -15.79 3.63 22.78
C ALA A 228 -15.42 2.33 23.55
N SER A 229 -15.08 2.41 24.84
CA SER A 229 -14.84 1.21 25.67
C SER A 229 -16.11 0.38 25.92
N LYS A 230 -17.29 0.95 25.66
CA LYS A 230 -18.59 0.26 25.73
C LYS A 230 -19.06 -0.31 24.38
N ALA A 231 -18.27 -0.19 23.31
CA ALA A 231 -18.60 -0.78 22.02
C ALA A 231 -18.61 -2.32 22.11
N PRO A 232 -19.52 -3.02 21.41
CA PRO A 232 -19.46 -4.48 21.32
C PRO A 232 -18.21 -4.93 20.55
N SER A 233 -17.38 -5.75 21.19
CA SER A 233 -16.17 -6.35 20.61
C SER A 233 -16.34 -7.85 20.40
N LEU A 234 -15.72 -8.40 19.36
CA LEU A 234 -15.67 -9.86 19.14
C LEU A 234 -14.90 -10.54 20.29
N VAL A 235 -15.52 -11.51 20.95
CA VAL A 235 -14.91 -12.17 22.11
C VAL A 235 -13.76 -13.05 21.64
N SER A 236 -12.56 -12.65 22.03
CA SER A 236 -11.31 -13.18 21.48
C SER A 236 -10.25 -13.45 22.56
N ASN A 237 -9.28 -14.28 22.22
CA ASN A 237 -8.12 -14.59 23.05
C ASN A 237 -6.86 -14.65 22.18
N MET A 238 -5.74 -14.19 22.73
CA MET A 238 -4.41 -14.29 22.12
C MET A 238 -3.49 -15.04 23.09
N THR A 239 -2.78 -16.05 22.59
CA THR A 239 -1.77 -16.81 23.32
C THR A 239 -0.46 -16.77 22.54
N ASN A 240 0.61 -16.24 23.14
CA ASN A 240 1.96 -16.30 22.59
C ASN A 240 2.70 -17.52 23.17
N ILE A 241 3.37 -18.30 22.31
CA ILE A 241 4.03 -19.56 22.66
C ILE A 241 5.48 -19.52 22.18
N ASN A 242 6.43 -19.75 23.10
CA ASN A 242 7.83 -19.93 22.74
C ASN A 242 8.07 -21.35 22.19
N LEU A 243 8.65 -21.45 21.00
CA LEU A 243 8.94 -22.71 20.31
C LEU A 243 10.36 -23.24 20.55
N ASP A 244 11.23 -22.52 21.29
CA ASP A 244 12.58 -23.02 21.64
C ASP A 244 12.53 -24.35 22.43
N GLU A 245 11.47 -24.58 23.20
CA GLU A 245 11.19 -25.85 23.89
C GLU A 245 10.97 -27.02 22.89
N TYR A 246 10.39 -26.74 21.72
CA TYR A 246 10.13 -27.67 20.62
C TYR A 246 11.40 -27.92 19.77
N SER A 247 12.56 -27.91 20.42
CA SER A 247 13.92 -27.83 19.86
C SER A 247 14.22 -28.69 18.62
N ASN A 248 13.66 -29.89 18.50
CA ASN A 248 13.89 -30.81 17.38
C ASN A 248 12.87 -30.72 16.23
N THR A 249 11.70 -30.10 16.45
CA THR A 249 10.56 -30.06 15.49
C THR A 249 10.15 -28.66 15.05
N ARG A 250 10.59 -27.60 15.75
CA ARG A 250 10.24 -26.19 15.49
C ARG A 250 10.65 -25.61 14.14
N GLY A 251 11.45 -26.32 13.34
CA GLY A 251 11.98 -25.78 12.07
C GLY A 251 12.78 -24.48 12.28
N PRO A 252 12.54 -23.42 11.48
CA PRO A 252 13.19 -22.11 11.67
C PRO A 252 12.49 -21.22 12.72
N PHE A 253 11.38 -21.69 13.33
CA PHE A 253 10.50 -20.85 14.12
C PHE A 253 10.89 -20.80 15.61
N SER A 254 10.77 -19.63 16.26
CA SER A 254 10.92 -19.49 17.73
C SER A 254 9.64 -19.03 18.43
N ALA A 255 8.65 -18.51 17.72
CA ALA A 255 7.42 -18.01 18.31
C ALA A 255 6.20 -18.46 17.49
N CYS A 256 5.13 -18.86 18.18
CA CYS A 256 3.82 -19.01 17.60
C CYS A 256 2.81 -18.13 18.36
N GLN A 257 2.03 -17.33 17.64
CA GLN A 257 0.82 -16.72 18.18
C GLN A 257 -0.39 -17.57 17.79
N VAL A 258 -1.26 -17.87 18.76
CA VAL A 258 -2.59 -18.45 18.51
C VAL A 258 -3.65 -17.42 18.90
N VAL A 259 -4.49 -17.04 17.95
CA VAL A 259 -5.62 -16.14 18.12
C VAL A 259 -6.91 -16.94 17.96
N ARG A 260 -7.79 -16.88 18.96
CA ARG A 260 -9.12 -17.49 18.93
C ARG A 260 -10.17 -16.39 18.87
N THR A 261 -11.07 -16.42 17.89
CA THR A 261 -12.07 -15.36 17.67
C THR A 261 -13.36 -15.90 17.04
N GLU A 262 -14.28 -15.00 16.69
CA GLU A 262 -15.61 -15.29 16.11
C GLU A 262 -15.53 -15.32 14.59
N THR A 263 -14.96 -16.40 14.05
CA THR A 263 -14.74 -16.62 12.61
C THR A 263 -15.31 -17.97 12.17
N ALA A 264 -15.71 -18.06 10.90
CA ALA A 264 -16.01 -19.32 10.20
C ALA A 264 -14.75 -20.00 9.59
N PHE A 265 -13.61 -19.31 9.58
CA PHE A 265 -12.41 -19.67 8.84
C PHE A 265 -11.22 -20.00 9.75
N VAL A 266 -10.20 -20.63 9.17
CA VAL A 266 -8.89 -20.80 9.79
C VAL A 266 -7.84 -20.05 8.98
N SER A 267 -6.86 -19.45 9.64
CA SER A 267 -5.76 -18.73 8.99
C SER A 267 -4.41 -19.14 9.58
N VAL A 268 -3.41 -19.21 8.70
CA VAL A 268 -2.00 -19.49 9.07
C VAL A 268 -1.10 -18.54 8.29
N ARG A 269 -0.15 -17.93 9.01
CA ARG A 269 0.86 -17.01 8.47
C ARG A 269 2.24 -17.42 8.98
N PHE A 270 3.18 -17.60 8.06
CA PHE A 270 4.60 -17.79 8.34
C PHE A 270 5.34 -16.48 8.07
N GLY A 271 6.00 -15.92 9.09
CA GLY A 271 6.92 -14.81 8.91
C GLY A 271 8.36 -15.30 8.95
N LEU A 272 9.01 -15.33 7.79
CA LEU A 272 10.35 -15.85 7.59
C LEU A 272 11.36 -14.69 7.55
N ASN A 273 12.41 -14.75 8.38
CA ASN A 273 13.42 -13.69 8.40
C ASN A 273 14.24 -13.67 7.09
N THR A 274 14.59 -12.47 6.62
CA THR A 274 15.40 -12.19 5.42
C THR A 274 16.65 -11.35 5.71
N SER A 275 16.92 -10.98 6.97
CA SER A 275 18.04 -10.10 7.35
C SER A 275 19.42 -10.64 6.92
N HIS A 276 19.58 -11.96 6.90
CA HIS A 276 20.79 -12.68 6.52
C HIS A 276 20.98 -12.88 5.00
N ILE A 277 20.07 -12.36 4.16
CA ILE A 277 20.15 -12.53 2.71
C ILE A 277 21.20 -11.58 2.11
N LEU A 278 22.11 -12.15 1.32
CA LEU A 278 23.20 -11.45 0.62
C LEU A 278 22.64 -10.35 -0.30
N GLU A 279 23.31 -9.21 -0.38
CA GLU A 279 22.81 -8.05 -1.14
C GLU A 279 22.53 -8.36 -2.62
N GLU A 280 23.36 -9.22 -3.23
CA GLU A 280 23.20 -9.68 -4.62
C GLU A 280 21.88 -10.46 -4.87
N LEU A 281 21.31 -11.07 -3.83
CA LEU A 281 20.06 -11.83 -3.90
C LEU A 281 18.82 -10.97 -3.61
N ARG A 282 18.97 -9.81 -2.97
CA ARG A 282 17.82 -8.98 -2.53
C ARG A 282 16.97 -8.41 -3.68
N PRO A 283 17.52 -8.02 -4.84
CA PRO A 283 16.69 -7.63 -5.99
C PRO A 283 15.71 -8.74 -6.44
N TYR A 284 16.07 -10.01 -6.26
CA TYR A 284 15.21 -11.15 -6.61
C TYR A 284 14.02 -11.35 -5.67
N LEU A 285 13.92 -10.63 -4.53
CA LEU A 285 12.84 -10.83 -3.55
C LEU A 285 11.44 -10.59 -4.13
N VAL A 286 11.24 -9.51 -4.88
CA VAL A 286 9.95 -9.21 -5.53
C VAL A 286 9.61 -10.31 -6.55
N LEU A 287 10.55 -10.64 -7.42
CA LEU A 287 10.37 -11.71 -8.41
C LEU A 287 10.08 -13.07 -7.75
N PHE A 288 10.64 -13.33 -6.57
CA PHE A 288 10.41 -14.54 -5.80
C PHE A 288 9.02 -14.59 -5.14
N GLN A 289 8.54 -13.49 -4.55
CA GLN A 289 7.23 -13.45 -3.88
C GLN A 289 6.10 -13.75 -4.86
N GLU A 290 6.11 -13.10 -6.03
CA GLU A 290 5.10 -13.29 -7.09
C GLU A 290 5.17 -14.68 -7.74
N LEU A 291 6.35 -15.33 -7.73
CA LEU A 291 6.51 -16.67 -8.31
C LEU A 291 6.02 -17.80 -7.40
N LEU A 292 5.87 -17.60 -6.09
CA LEU A 292 5.60 -18.70 -5.13
C LEU A 292 4.32 -19.48 -5.48
N PHE A 293 3.20 -18.79 -5.68
CA PHE A 293 1.91 -19.41 -6.03
C PHE A 293 1.65 -19.50 -7.55
N GLU A 294 2.54 -18.95 -8.38
CA GLU A 294 2.41 -18.93 -9.85
C GLU A 294 3.41 -19.85 -10.59
N THR A 295 4.14 -20.74 -9.91
CA THR A 295 5.13 -21.65 -10.53
C THR A 295 4.86 -23.12 -10.25
N ASP A 296 5.43 -24.01 -11.07
CA ASP A 296 5.25 -25.46 -10.95
C ASP A 296 5.79 -26.00 -9.61
N LEU A 297 5.12 -27.00 -9.01
CA LEU A 297 5.63 -27.72 -7.83
C LEU A 297 6.10 -29.12 -8.22
N VAL A 298 7.33 -29.48 -7.84
CA VAL A 298 7.88 -30.83 -8.07
C VAL A 298 7.91 -31.62 -6.76
N LEU A 299 6.80 -32.29 -6.49
CA LEU A 299 6.49 -33.04 -5.27
C LEU A 299 7.07 -34.46 -5.30
N PRO A 300 7.36 -35.08 -4.15
CA PRO A 300 7.67 -36.51 -4.06
C PRO A 300 6.38 -37.35 -4.19
N ALA A 301 6.43 -38.48 -4.92
CA ALA A 301 5.31 -39.42 -4.90
C ALA A 301 5.16 -40.12 -3.54
N THR A 302 3.91 -40.42 -3.16
CA THR A 302 3.58 -41.19 -1.95
C THR A 302 3.89 -42.68 -2.07
N LEU A 303 3.98 -43.22 -3.29
CA LEU A 303 4.47 -44.58 -3.56
C LEU A 303 5.48 -44.58 -4.74
N GLY A 304 6.71 -45.01 -4.47
CA GLY A 304 7.73 -45.29 -5.49
C GLY A 304 8.65 -44.11 -5.85
N SER A 305 9.70 -44.40 -6.61
CA SER A 305 10.84 -43.52 -6.88
C SER A 305 10.61 -42.51 -8.04
N LYS A 306 9.40 -41.95 -8.15
CA LYS A 306 9.09 -40.87 -9.11
C LYS A 306 8.66 -39.60 -8.39
N THR A 307 8.88 -38.46 -9.02
CA THR A 307 8.29 -37.18 -8.63
C THR A 307 6.94 -36.99 -9.32
N ILE A 308 6.05 -36.23 -8.68
CA ILE A 308 4.82 -35.71 -9.28
C ILE A 308 5.07 -34.23 -9.57
N THR A 309 4.91 -33.81 -10.82
CA THR A 309 4.94 -32.39 -11.19
C THR A 309 3.51 -31.88 -11.24
N MET A 310 3.26 -30.79 -10.54
CA MET A 310 2.01 -30.04 -10.53
C MET A 310 2.27 -28.75 -11.31
N GLU A 311 1.71 -28.65 -12.53
CA GLU A 311 1.91 -27.49 -13.42
C GLU A 311 1.26 -26.23 -12.82
N TYR A 312 1.79 -25.03 -13.11
CA TYR A 312 1.37 -23.80 -12.45
C TYR A 312 -0.15 -23.52 -12.56
N GLN A 313 -0.82 -23.94 -13.63
CA GLN A 313 -2.28 -23.82 -13.77
C GLN A 313 -3.01 -24.70 -12.75
N GLU A 314 -2.48 -25.88 -12.42
CA GLU A 314 -3.00 -26.73 -11.36
C GLU A 314 -2.66 -26.19 -9.97
N VAL A 315 -1.48 -25.59 -9.77
CA VAL A 315 -1.09 -24.89 -8.53
C VAL A 315 -2.07 -23.76 -8.22
N VAL A 316 -2.32 -22.86 -9.19
CA VAL A 316 -3.29 -21.75 -9.08
C VAL A 316 -4.73 -22.26 -8.91
N ARG A 317 -5.09 -23.38 -9.56
CA ARG A 317 -6.40 -24.03 -9.39
C ARG A 317 -6.58 -24.58 -7.98
N TYR A 318 -5.57 -25.25 -7.42
CA TYR A 318 -5.63 -25.85 -6.09
C TYR A 318 -5.56 -24.77 -5.00
N ALA A 319 -4.73 -23.73 -5.17
CA ALA A 319 -4.77 -22.51 -4.37
C ALA A 319 -6.19 -21.89 -4.35
N SER A 320 -6.84 -21.83 -5.51
CA SER A 320 -8.22 -21.35 -5.66
C SER A 320 -9.31 -22.29 -5.10
N GLN A 321 -8.96 -23.52 -4.71
CA GLN A 321 -9.85 -24.52 -4.15
C GLN A 321 -9.71 -24.64 -2.62
N VAL A 322 -8.47 -24.65 -2.11
CA VAL A 322 -8.15 -24.77 -0.68
C VAL A 322 -8.25 -23.42 0.02
N PHE A 323 -7.68 -22.36 -0.58
CA PHE A 323 -7.62 -21.03 0.04
C PHE A 323 -8.81 -20.15 -0.36
N VAL A 324 -9.44 -19.54 0.64
CA VAL A 324 -10.35 -18.40 0.47
C VAL A 324 -9.56 -17.14 0.08
N SER A 325 -8.38 -16.94 0.69
CA SER A 325 -7.38 -15.93 0.31
C SER A 325 -5.97 -16.38 0.71
N HIS A 326 -4.94 -15.92 0.00
CA HIS A 326 -3.52 -16.18 0.30
C HIS A 326 -2.65 -14.99 -0.13
N GLU A 327 -1.45 -14.90 0.43
CA GLU A 327 -0.52 -13.77 0.28
C GLU A 327 0.92 -14.26 0.37
N ALA A 328 1.83 -13.64 -0.40
CA ALA A 328 3.29 -13.77 -0.25
C ALA A 328 3.94 -12.40 -0.51
N ALA A 329 4.46 -11.74 0.53
CA ALA A 329 4.95 -10.36 0.45
C ALA A 329 6.16 -10.09 1.35
N ILE A 330 6.99 -9.10 0.99
CA ILE A 330 8.09 -8.61 1.83
C ILE A 330 7.62 -7.42 2.69
N GLY A 331 7.85 -7.52 4.00
CA GLY A 331 7.18 -6.70 4.99
C GLY A 331 5.85 -7.33 5.44
N PHE A 332 4.98 -6.51 6.01
CA PHE A 332 3.60 -6.87 6.37
C PHE A 332 2.64 -6.11 5.46
N GLY A 333 1.87 -6.84 4.67
CA GLY A 333 0.92 -6.31 3.69
C GLY A 333 1.47 -6.40 2.28
N ASN A 334 0.56 -6.33 1.31
CA ASN A 334 0.80 -6.78 -0.07
C ASN A 334 1.41 -5.68 -0.97
N GLU A 335 2.45 -4.99 -0.49
CA GLU A 335 3.19 -3.98 -1.25
C GLU A 335 4.29 -4.64 -2.12
N VAL A 336 4.31 -4.34 -3.42
CA VAL A 336 5.25 -4.94 -4.39
C VAL A 336 6.53 -4.12 -4.57
N TRP A 337 6.43 -2.78 -4.41
CA TRP A 337 7.50 -1.83 -4.76
C TRP A 337 8.09 -1.05 -3.59
N SER A 338 7.59 -1.32 -2.40
CA SER A 338 8.09 -0.83 -1.12
C SER A 338 8.03 -2.01 -0.16
N ALA A 339 9.08 -2.19 0.64
CA ALA A 339 8.97 -3.07 1.79
C ALA A 339 8.32 -2.24 2.90
N SER A 340 7.14 -2.64 3.35
CA SER A 340 6.39 -1.87 4.36
C SER A 340 7.00 -2.06 5.77
N TRP A 341 6.21 -1.83 6.83
CA TRP A 341 6.58 -2.29 8.17
C TRP A 341 7.03 -3.77 8.18
N LEU A 342 7.99 -4.11 9.05
CA LEU A 342 8.72 -5.38 9.06
C LEU A 342 9.54 -5.70 7.78
N SER A 343 10.13 -4.69 7.12
CA SER A 343 10.80 -4.86 5.80
C SER A 343 11.85 -5.98 5.65
N GLN A 344 12.40 -6.53 6.74
CA GLN A 344 13.28 -7.71 6.73
C GLN A 344 12.55 -9.07 6.95
N VAL A 345 11.22 -9.15 6.80
CA VAL A 345 10.44 -10.40 6.88
C VAL A 345 9.78 -10.70 5.52
N LEU A 346 9.81 -11.96 5.08
CA LEU A 346 8.90 -12.49 4.07
C LEU A 346 7.69 -13.09 4.80
N MET A 347 6.50 -12.54 4.58
CA MET A 347 5.26 -13.14 5.04
C MET A 347 4.65 -14.01 3.95
N VAL A 348 4.30 -15.24 4.30
CA VAL A 348 3.49 -16.13 3.45
C VAL A 348 2.30 -16.59 4.27
N SER A 349 1.08 -16.36 3.80
CA SER A 349 -0.14 -16.66 4.57
C SER A 349 -1.29 -17.19 3.72
N ALA A 350 -2.23 -17.88 4.36
CA ALA A 350 -3.51 -18.24 3.77
C ALA A 350 -4.65 -18.27 4.81
N VAL A 351 -5.87 -18.17 4.30
CA VAL A 351 -7.15 -18.32 5.01
C VAL A 351 -7.97 -19.38 4.27
N SER A 352 -8.53 -20.35 4.98
CA SER A 352 -9.27 -21.49 4.43
C SER A 352 -10.51 -21.83 5.26
N GLU A 353 -11.41 -22.68 4.75
CA GLU A 353 -12.47 -23.26 5.56
C GLU A 353 -11.89 -24.20 6.63
N CYS A 354 -12.57 -24.35 7.77
CA CYS A 354 -12.11 -25.19 8.89
C CYS A 354 -11.84 -26.66 8.51
N ALA A 355 -12.50 -27.18 7.48
CA ALA A 355 -12.32 -28.54 6.98
C ALA A 355 -11.00 -28.74 6.22
N ASP A 356 -10.43 -27.67 5.66
CA ASP A 356 -9.23 -27.70 4.81
C ASP A 356 -7.95 -27.34 5.57
N TRP A 357 -7.99 -27.30 6.91
CA TRP A 357 -6.85 -26.99 7.79
C TRP A 357 -5.55 -27.71 7.41
N GLU A 358 -5.57 -29.05 7.31
CA GLU A 358 -4.37 -29.84 6.97
C GLU A 358 -3.89 -29.53 5.54
N CYS A 359 -4.84 -29.42 4.59
CA CYS A 359 -4.56 -29.09 3.19
C CYS A 359 -3.88 -27.72 3.06
N MET A 360 -4.38 -26.72 3.79
CA MET A 360 -3.85 -25.36 3.82
C MET A 360 -2.38 -25.35 4.26
N ILE A 361 -2.09 -25.93 5.43
CA ILE A 361 -0.75 -25.94 6.01
C ILE A 361 0.22 -26.74 5.13
N ARG A 362 -0.22 -27.91 4.67
CA ARG A 362 0.59 -28.79 3.82
C ARG A 362 0.92 -28.12 2.48
N PHE A 363 -0.04 -27.42 1.87
CA PHE A 363 0.16 -26.73 0.60
C PHE A 363 1.03 -25.47 0.75
N LEU A 364 0.86 -24.67 1.83
CA LEU A 364 1.78 -23.56 2.16
C LEU A 364 3.24 -24.03 2.29
N ALA A 365 3.47 -25.13 3.04
CA ALA A 365 4.80 -25.72 3.18
C ALA A 365 5.33 -26.28 1.84
N GLN A 366 4.46 -26.90 1.04
CA GLN A 366 4.84 -27.46 -0.26
C GLN A 366 5.21 -26.41 -1.29
N VAL A 367 4.52 -25.27 -1.32
CA VAL A 367 4.92 -24.10 -2.12
C VAL A 367 6.32 -23.64 -1.70
N LEU A 368 6.52 -23.32 -0.41
CA LEU A 368 7.81 -22.85 0.10
C LEU A 368 9.00 -23.77 -0.21
N PHE A 369 8.81 -25.09 -0.22
CA PHE A 369 9.89 -26.06 -0.47
C PHE A 369 10.03 -26.45 -1.95
N PHE A 370 8.93 -26.83 -2.62
CA PHE A 370 8.94 -27.57 -3.87
C PHE A 370 8.71 -26.73 -5.14
N SER A 371 8.50 -25.41 -5.04
CA SER A 371 8.48 -24.50 -6.20
C SER A 371 9.72 -24.68 -7.07
N GLU A 372 9.49 -24.99 -8.35
CA GLU A 372 10.49 -25.11 -9.42
C GLU A 372 10.26 -23.96 -10.39
N PHE A 373 11.22 -23.03 -10.45
CA PHE A 373 11.08 -21.83 -11.27
C PHE A 373 11.44 -22.13 -12.73
N THR A 374 10.52 -21.91 -13.68
CA THR A 374 10.74 -22.15 -15.12
C THR A 374 10.97 -20.84 -15.87
N GLU A 375 11.80 -20.87 -16.91
CA GLU A 375 12.24 -19.66 -17.63
C GLU A 375 11.06 -18.91 -18.29
N SER A 376 10.10 -19.64 -18.85
CA SER A 376 8.84 -19.08 -19.36
C SER A 376 8.01 -18.39 -18.28
N ARG A 377 7.94 -18.98 -17.08
CA ARG A 377 7.14 -18.44 -15.97
C ARG A 377 7.79 -17.22 -15.33
N ILE A 378 9.12 -17.25 -15.16
CA ILE A 378 9.93 -16.09 -14.74
C ILE A 378 9.78 -14.95 -15.76
N LEU A 379 9.90 -15.22 -17.06
CA LEU A 379 9.71 -14.23 -18.12
C LEU A 379 8.32 -13.58 -18.06
N THR A 380 7.29 -14.36 -17.74
CA THR A 380 5.90 -13.89 -17.66
C THR A 380 5.69 -13.01 -16.42
N VAL A 381 6.16 -13.43 -15.23
CA VAL A 381 6.11 -12.58 -14.02
C VAL A 381 6.92 -11.29 -14.21
N ALA A 382 8.13 -11.36 -14.77
CA ALA A 382 8.96 -10.18 -15.00
C ALA A 382 8.33 -9.17 -15.97
N LYS A 383 7.61 -9.64 -17.00
CA LYS A 383 6.83 -8.75 -17.90
C LYS A 383 5.63 -8.12 -17.20
N ASN A 384 4.87 -8.89 -16.43
CA ASN A 384 3.73 -8.36 -15.66
C ASN A 384 4.18 -7.28 -14.67
N LEU A 385 5.28 -7.54 -13.96
CA LEU A 385 5.92 -6.60 -13.04
C LEU A 385 6.39 -5.30 -13.75
N LEU A 386 7.00 -5.40 -14.94
CA LEU A 386 7.37 -4.22 -15.74
C LEU A 386 6.15 -3.41 -16.21
N SER A 387 5.03 -4.08 -16.53
CA SER A 387 3.77 -3.40 -16.81
C SER A 387 3.28 -2.63 -15.59
N ASN A 388 3.30 -3.25 -14.41
CA ASN A 388 2.86 -2.59 -13.18
C ASN A 388 3.77 -1.44 -12.73
N ILE A 389 5.09 -1.49 -12.95
CA ILE A 389 5.96 -0.30 -12.78
C ILE A 389 5.49 0.86 -13.67
N THR A 390 5.00 0.56 -14.88
CA THR A 390 4.51 1.59 -15.83
C THR A 390 3.18 2.20 -15.39
N GLU A 391 2.35 1.45 -14.66
CA GLU A 391 1.13 1.94 -14.01
C GLU A 391 1.47 2.80 -12.77
N ILE A 392 2.33 2.29 -11.89
CA ILE A 392 2.81 2.97 -10.68
C ILE A 392 3.48 4.31 -11.00
N LYS A 393 4.24 4.39 -12.10
CA LYS A 393 4.83 5.65 -12.62
C LYS A 393 3.81 6.73 -13.00
N ARG A 394 2.52 6.42 -13.08
CA ARG A 394 1.43 7.35 -13.40
C ARG A 394 0.54 7.67 -12.19
N ASP A 395 0.69 6.95 -11.07
CA ASP A 395 -0.03 7.25 -9.84
C ASP A 395 0.82 8.16 -8.93
N GLY A 396 0.26 9.33 -8.58
CA GLY A 396 0.99 10.34 -7.84
C GLY A 396 1.22 10.01 -6.36
N ALA A 397 0.37 9.18 -5.75
CA ALA A 397 0.52 8.75 -4.36
C ALA A 397 1.55 7.61 -4.23
N CYS A 398 1.50 6.62 -5.13
CA CYS A 398 2.53 5.59 -5.22
C CYS A 398 3.89 6.18 -5.57
N MET A 399 3.96 7.14 -6.50
CA MET A 399 5.20 7.88 -6.78
C MET A 399 5.69 8.69 -5.57
N LEU A 400 4.80 9.36 -4.84
CA LEU A 400 5.18 10.11 -3.63
C LEU A 400 5.80 9.18 -2.57
N SER A 401 5.19 8.02 -2.33
CA SER A 401 5.73 6.99 -1.44
C SER A 401 7.10 6.49 -1.92
N ALA A 402 7.22 6.09 -3.19
CA ALA A 402 8.46 5.57 -3.75
C ALA A 402 9.63 6.57 -3.66
N VAL A 403 9.39 7.85 -4.01
CA VAL A 403 10.40 8.93 -3.90
C VAL A 403 10.78 9.16 -2.44
N THR A 404 9.80 9.13 -1.53
CA THR A 404 10.02 9.34 -0.08
C THR A 404 10.88 8.23 0.52
N THR A 405 10.59 6.96 0.21
CA THR A 405 11.43 5.81 0.61
C THR A 405 12.83 5.90 0.00
N ARG A 406 12.95 6.17 -1.32
CA ARG A 406 14.26 6.35 -1.98
C ARG A 406 15.13 7.41 -1.30
N LEU A 407 14.53 8.45 -0.71
CA LEU A 407 15.27 9.52 -0.04
C LEU A 407 15.86 9.09 1.32
N TYR A 408 15.24 8.16 2.06
CA TYR A 408 15.77 7.66 3.35
C TYR A 408 16.34 6.23 3.30
N SER A 409 16.27 5.54 2.16
CA SER A 409 16.84 4.19 1.95
C SER A 409 18.17 4.23 1.19
N ALA A 410 18.97 5.28 1.39
CA ALA A 410 20.27 5.43 0.74
C ALA A 410 21.18 4.20 0.97
N LYS A 411 21.74 3.64 -0.10
CA LYS A 411 22.76 2.59 0.02
C LYS A 411 24.01 3.18 0.67
N SER A 412 24.49 2.53 1.73
CA SER A 412 25.78 2.85 2.33
C SER A 412 26.87 2.82 1.27
N LEU A 413 27.62 3.91 1.14
CA LEU A 413 28.79 3.99 0.27
C LEU A 413 29.91 3.18 0.91
N SER A 414 29.98 1.89 0.58
CA SER A 414 31.10 1.03 0.97
C SER A 414 32.41 1.70 0.54
N SER A 415 33.30 1.91 1.51
CA SER A 415 34.50 2.72 1.31
C SER A 415 35.38 2.12 0.22
N LYS A 416 35.47 2.80 -0.94
CA LYS A 416 36.55 2.55 -1.90
C LYS A 416 37.85 2.88 -1.16
N ASN A 417 38.72 1.89 -1.00
CA ASN A 417 40.01 2.03 -0.31
C ASN A 417 40.93 3.07 -0.99
N THR A 418 40.72 4.35 -0.68
CA THR A 418 41.56 5.47 -1.11
C THR A 418 42.66 5.69 -0.08
N SER A 419 43.62 4.76 -0.04
CA SER A 419 44.85 4.91 0.72
C SER A 419 45.79 5.89 0.01
N ASP A 420 45.59 7.20 0.17
CA ASP A 420 46.67 8.15 -0.09
C ASP A 420 46.60 9.47 0.71
N LYS A 421 47.68 9.73 1.45
CA LYS A 421 48.20 11.02 1.98
C LYS A 421 47.23 12.00 2.68
N ALA A 422 47.38 12.10 3.99
CA ALA A 422 46.94 13.25 4.80
C ALA A 422 47.96 14.41 4.77
N SER A 423 47.47 15.66 4.87
CA SER A 423 48.29 16.82 5.26
C SER A 423 47.44 17.94 5.87
N ASP A 424 47.57 18.13 7.19
CA ASP A 424 47.33 19.31 8.02
C ASP A 424 46.38 20.44 7.56
N ALA A 425 45.25 20.56 8.27
CA ALA A 425 44.66 21.84 8.67
C ALA A 425 43.88 21.69 9.99
N LYS A 426 44.11 22.57 10.98
CA LYS A 426 43.40 22.56 12.28
C LYS A 426 42.34 23.65 12.35
N CYS A 427 41.11 23.28 12.72
CA CYS A 427 40.22 24.13 13.52
C CYS A 427 39.25 23.24 14.31
N GLY A 428 38.99 23.57 15.58
CA GLY A 428 38.37 22.64 16.53
C GLY A 428 36.88 22.86 16.80
N LEU A 429 36.12 21.76 16.81
CA LEU A 429 34.82 21.58 17.45
C LEU A 429 34.85 20.21 18.18
N PRO A 430 34.01 19.98 19.21
CA PRO A 430 34.10 18.78 20.04
C PRO A 430 33.74 17.51 19.27
N GLU A 431 34.62 16.52 19.34
CA GLU A 431 34.45 15.19 18.74
C GLU A 431 33.26 14.46 19.38
N GLN A 432 32.16 14.31 18.64
CA GLN A 432 31.28 13.16 18.82
C GLN A 432 31.94 11.97 18.11
N SER A 433 31.96 10.81 18.75
CA SER A 433 32.63 9.64 18.21
C SER A 433 31.86 9.09 17.00
N ASP A 434 32.41 9.26 15.80
CA ASP A 434 31.98 8.57 14.58
C ASP A 434 32.30 7.06 14.64
N THR A 435 31.67 6.36 15.57
CA THR A 435 31.50 4.91 15.49
C THR A 435 30.56 4.63 14.32
N LEU A 436 31.14 4.38 13.14
CA LEU A 436 30.45 3.89 11.96
C LEU A 436 29.69 2.60 12.32
N ILE A 437 28.39 2.73 12.58
CA ILE A 437 27.50 1.58 12.75
C ILE A 437 27.31 0.99 11.36
N ASP A 438 27.75 -0.26 11.18
CA ASP A 438 27.60 -1.01 9.94
C ASP A 438 26.10 -1.21 9.68
N GLN A 439 25.53 -0.43 8.75
CA GLN A 439 24.09 -0.38 8.56
C GLN A 439 23.60 -1.70 7.95
N PRO A 440 22.72 -2.47 8.64
CA PRO A 440 22.11 -3.63 8.02
C PRO A 440 21.21 -3.14 6.88
N THR A 441 21.59 -3.44 5.65
CA THR A 441 20.79 -3.07 4.47
C THR A 441 19.36 -3.60 4.67
N LEU A 442 18.38 -2.71 4.64
CA LEU A 442 16.98 -3.09 4.66
C LEU A 442 16.54 -3.43 3.23
N ASN A 443 15.48 -4.22 3.06
CA ASN A 443 15.02 -4.58 1.73
C ASN A 443 14.51 -3.36 0.94
N ASP A 444 14.13 -2.28 1.64
CA ASP A 444 13.80 -0.95 1.11
C ASP A 444 14.82 -0.38 0.10
N ALA A 445 16.11 -0.70 0.25
CA ALA A 445 17.18 -0.24 -0.65
C ALA A 445 17.34 -1.10 -1.92
N ALA A 446 16.58 -2.20 -2.02
CA ALA A 446 16.57 -3.13 -3.17
C ALA A 446 15.18 -3.27 -3.81
N ILE A 447 14.12 -3.14 -3.01
CA ILE A 447 12.71 -3.15 -3.38
C ILE A 447 12.28 -1.70 -3.59
N SER A 448 12.41 -1.22 -4.83
CA SER A 448 12.01 0.11 -5.26
C SER A 448 11.86 0.12 -6.78
N ILE A 449 10.91 0.87 -7.33
CA ILE A 449 10.78 1.03 -8.79
C ILE A 449 12.08 1.53 -9.45
N PHE A 450 12.89 2.33 -8.74
CA PHE A 450 14.14 2.91 -9.24
C PHE A 450 15.32 1.92 -9.30
N THR A 451 15.18 0.73 -8.71
CA THR A 451 16.13 -0.41 -8.87
C THR A 451 15.51 -1.50 -9.74
N GLN A 452 14.25 -1.83 -9.49
CA GLN A 452 13.60 -3.03 -10.00
C GLN A 452 13.33 -2.97 -11.51
N GLU A 453 13.06 -1.81 -12.10
CA GLU A 453 12.85 -1.72 -13.56
C GLU A 453 14.10 -2.17 -14.34
N LYS A 454 15.26 -1.61 -14.00
CA LYS A 454 16.55 -1.93 -14.65
C LYS A 454 16.94 -3.40 -14.39
N PHE A 455 16.68 -3.89 -13.18
CA PHE A 455 16.89 -5.29 -12.82
C PHE A 455 16.00 -6.24 -13.63
N LEU A 456 14.67 -6.01 -13.68
CA LEU A 456 13.72 -6.85 -14.39
C LEU A 456 13.93 -6.82 -15.90
N ARG A 457 14.27 -5.67 -16.50
CA ARG A 457 14.71 -5.60 -17.91
C ARG A 457 15.97 -6.45 -18.13
N GLY A 458 16.91 -6.45 -17.19
CA GLY A 458 18.07 -7.33 -17.16
C GLY A 458 17.71 -8.83 -17.08
N ILE A 459 16.73 -9.20 -16.25
CA ILE A 459 16.21 -10.58 -16.17
C ILE A 459 15.57 -11.00 -17.50
N VAL A 460 14.73 -10.15 -18.10
CA VAL A 460 14.12 -10.40 -19.42
C VAL A 460 15.20 -10.58 -20.50
N LYS A 461 16.28 -9.77 -20.46
CA LYS A 461 17.41 -9.93 -21.38
C LYS A 461 18.17 -11.25 -21.16
N LEU A 462 18.53 -11.59 -19.93
CA LEU A 462 19.20 -12.88 -19.63
C LEU A 462 18.36 -14.09 -20.09
N LEU A 463 17.03 -13.98 -20.09
CA LEU A 463 16.13 -15.01 -20.60
C LEU A 463 16.06 -15.01 -22.14
N LYS A 464 16.08 -13.85 -22.82
CA LYS A 464 16.25 -13.76 -24.29
C LYS A 464 17.61 -14.37 -24.73
N ASP A 465 18.68 -14.08 -23.99
CA ASP A 465 20.07 -14.42 -24.33
C ASP A 465 20.44 -15.89 -24.00
N GLY A 466 19.50 -16.69 -23.48
CA GLY A 466 19.72 -18.11 -23.14
C GLY A 466 20.47 -18.35 -21.81
N GLU A 467 20.63 -17.31 -20.99
CA GLU A 467 21.35 -17.34 -19.71
C GLU A 467 20.42 -17.61 -18.50
N GLY A 468 19.17 -18.03 -18.73
CA GLY A 468 18.12 -18.21 -17.72
C GLY A 468 18.49 -19.13 -16.55
N SER A 469 19.41 -20.08 -16.73
CA SER A 469 20.01 -20.86 -15.64
C SER A 469 20.55 -19.98 -14.51
N LYS A 470 21.21 -18.86 -14.84
CA LYS A 470 21.74 -17.92 -13.82
C LYS A 470 20.60 -17.36 -12.97
N VAL A 471 19.47 -17.01 -13.57
CA VAL A 471 18.29 -16.48 -12.87
C VAL A 471 17.68 -17.54 -11.97
N LYS A 472 17.52 -18.78 -12.48
CA LYS A 472 17.09 -19.95 -11.70
C LYS A 472 18.01 -20.25 -10.52
N ASP A 473 19.33 -20.14 -10.70
CA ASP A 473 20.32 -20.41 -9.66
C ASP A 473 20.27 -19.35 -8.54
N HIS A 474 20.06 -18.07 -8.85
CA HIS A 474 19.86 -17.04 -7.82
C HIS A 474 18.52 -17.22 -7.07
N LEU A 475 17.41 -17.51 -7.78
CA LEU A 475 16.12 -17.79 -7.14
C LEU A 475 16.17 -19.03 -6.23
N ASN A 476 16.90 -20.08 -6.61
CA ASN A 476 17.10 -21.25 -5.76
C ASN A 476 18.05 -20.98 -4.58
N GLN A 477 19.10 -20.17 -4.76
CA GLN A 477 19.95 -19.71 -3.64
C GLN A 477 19.15 -18.84 -2.65
N LEU A 478 18.28 -17.97 -3.15
CA LEU A 478 17.36 -17.17 -2.34
C LEU A 478 16.39 -18.05 -1.54
N LYS A 479 15.75 -19.03 -2.21
CA LYS A 479 14.91 -20.04 -1.54
C LYS A 479 15.66 -20.78 -0.44
N LEU A 480 16.88 -21.23 -0.71
CA LEU A 480 17.73 -21.90 0.27
C LEU A 480 18.11 -20.96 1.43
N ALA A 481 18.43 -19.70 1.16
CA ALA A 481 18.76 -18.71 2.19
C ALA A 481 17.57 -18.51 3.15
N ILE A 482 16.38 -18.24 2.62
CA ILE A 482 15.13 -18.07 3.39
C ILE A 482 14.85 -19.32 4.24
N LEU A 483 14.88 -20.51 3.64
CA LEU A 483 14.61 -21.78 4.33
C LEU A 483 15.71 -22.21 5.31
N SER A 484 16.91 -21.62 5.23
CA SER A 484 18.04 -21.94 6.13
C SER A 484 18.09 -21.07 7.40
N GLY A 485 17.15 -20.13 7.55
CA GLY A 485 17.15 -19.09 8.59
C GLY A 485 17.50 -19.62 9.99
N ASN A 486 18.69 -19.25 10.46
CA ASN A 486 19.26 -19.73 11.72
C ASN A 486 20.20 -18.67 12.32
N GLN A 487 19.59 -17.60 12.84
CA GLN A 487 20.24 -16.52 13.59
C GLN A 487 19.56 -16.43 14.95
N LYS A 488 20.34 -16.43 16.05
CA LYS A 488 19.78 -16.39 17.42
C LYS A 488 19.12 -15.05 17.79
N SER A 489 19.39 -13.99 17.04
CA SER A 489 18.88 -12.63 17.29
C SER A 489 17.45 -12.43 16.79
N THR A 490 17.08 -13.04 15.67
CA THR A 490 15.84 -12.76 14.92
C THR A 490 15.32 -14.02 14.19
N PRO A 491 14.60 -14.92 14.88
CA PRO A 491 14.10 -16.17 14.27
C PRO A 491 12.79 -15.96 13.48
N ALA A 492 12.31 -17.01 12.80
CA ALA A 492 11.01 -16.97 12.13
C ALA A 492 9.85 -17.12 13.13
N PHE A 493 8.62 -16.77 12.71
CA PHE A 493 7.41 -16.95 13.51
C PHE A 493 6.24 -17.54 12.74
N ILE A 494 5.27 -18.06 13.51
CA ILE A 494 3.97 -18.54 13.04
C ILE A 494 2.89 -17.66 13.70
N GLN A 495 1.84 -17.31 12.95
CA GLN A 495 0.57 -16.87 13.51
C GLN A 495 -0.54 -17.82 13.04
N ILE A 496 -1.43 -18.17 13.96
CA ILE A 496 -2.60 -19.02 13.76
C ILE A 496 -3.84 -18.23 14.17
N GLY A 497 -4.83 -18.10 13.28
CA GLY A 497 -6.19 -17.62 13.61
C GLY A 497 -7.19 -18.76 13.47
N VAL A 498 -8.01 -19.03 14.50
CA VAL A 498 -9.02 -20.11 14.48
C VAL A 498 -10.32 -19.69 15.20
N PRO A 499 -11.45 -20.38 14.92
CA PRO A 499 -12.68 -20.19 15.68
C PRO A 499 -12.48 -20.51 17.17
N LYS A 500 -13.19 -19.80 18.07
CA LYS A 500 -13.23 -20.06 19.54
C LYS A 500 -13.14 -21.55 19.91
N ASN A 501 -14.03 -22.36 19.35
CA ASN A 501 -14.24 -23.77 19.70
C ASN A 501 -13.48 -24.76 18.78
N PHE A 502 -12.52 -24.29 17.99
CA PHE A 502 -11.76 -25.15 17.05
C PHE A 502 -10.85 -26.14 17.79
N SER A 503 -10.94 -27.42 17.42
CA SER A 503 -10.12 -28.52 17.95
C SER A 503 -9.95 -29.57 16.86
N LEU A 504 -8.79 -30.22 16.84
CA LEU A 504 -8.47 -31.27 15.87
C LEU A 504 -9.02 -32.61 16.38
N SER A 505 -9.66 -33.37 15.50
CA SER A 505 -10.65 -34.38 15.91
C SER A 505 -10.07 -35.55 16.72
N GLY A 506 -10.38 -35.59 18.03
CA GLY A 506 -10.21 -36.77 18.89
C GLY A 506 -9.12 -36.69 19.96
N GLY A 507 -8.44 -35.54 20.11
CA GLY A 507 -7.44 -35.33 21.15
C GLY A 507 -8.00 -35.41 22.58
N ALA A 508 -7.21 -35.95 23.51
CA ALA A 508 -7.57 -36.05 24.93
C ALA A 508 -6.63 -35.22 25.82
N SER A 509 -7.15 -34.10 26.34
CA SER A 509 -6.58 -33.36 27.50
C SER A 509 -5.13 -32.84 27.37
N LEU A 510 -4.68 -32.54 26.16
CA LEU A 510 -3.65 -31.52 25.93
C LEU A 510 -4.34 -30.22 25.47
N GLY A 511 -3.67 -29.08 25.61
CA GLY A 511 -4.32 -27.77 25.40
C GLY A 511 -4.70 -27.55 23.94
N GLN A 512 -5.90 -27.05 23.66
CA GLN A 512 -6.40 -26.82 22.29
C GLN A 512 -5.47 -25.91 21.42
N ASN A 513 -4.59 -25.13 22.05
CA ASN A 513 -3.58 -24.34 21.35
C ASN A 513 -2.32 -25.15 20.99
N SER A 514 -1.92 -26.14 21.80
CA SER A 514 -0.79 -27.01 21.44
C SER A 514 -1.16 -27.94 20.28
N GLU A 515 -2.39 -28.50 20.25
CA GLU A 515 -2.88 -29.32 19.13
C GLU A 515 -2.63 -28.66 17.76
N CYS A 516 -2.93 -27.35 17.65
CA CYS A 516 -2.75 -26.58 16.41
C CYS A 516 -1.28 -26.31 16.07
N VAL A 517 -0.42 -26.12 17.08
CA VAL A 517 1.03 -25.89 16.91
C VAL A 517 1.75 -27.20 16.56
N ASP A 518 1.44 -28.28 17.27
CA ASP A 518 1.99 -29.62 17.07
C ASP A 518 1.73 -30.10 15.64
N ASP A 519 0.51 -29.92 15.13
CA ASP A 519 0.15 -30.30 13.75
C ASP A 519 0.90 -29.46 12.70
N ILE A 520 0.98 -28.13 12.84
CA ILE A 520 1.77 -27.28 11.94
C ILE A 520 3.24 -27.69 11.93
N LEU A 521 3.84 -27.90 13.11
CA LEU A 521 5.25 -28.30 13.22
C LEU A 521 5.49 -29.72 12.68
N CYS A 522 4.51 -30.63 12.83
CA CYS A 522 4.54 -31.98 12.27
C CYS A 522 4.47 -31.96 10.73
N ILE A 523 3.51 -31.23 10.16
CA ILE A 523 3.35 -31.06 8.71
C ILE A 523 4.59 -30.39 8.11
N TRP A 524 5.05 -29.28 8.70
CA TRP A 524 6.27 -28.59 8.29
C TRP A 524 7.48 -29.52 8.32
N SER A 525 7.71 -30.22 9.43
CA SER A 525 8.83 -31.17 9.57
C SER A 525 8.74 -32.33 8.57
N THR A 526 7.53 -32.79 8.23
CA THR A 526 7.28 -33.85 7.25
C THR A 526 7.63 -33.40 5.84
N GLU A 527 7.09 -32.26 5.38
CA GLU A 527 7.40 -31.73 4.05
C GLU A 527 8.86 -31.27 3.94
N PHE A 528 9.47 -30.76 5.03
CA PHE A 528 10.87 -30.36 5.05
C PHE A 528 11.84 -31.56 5.04
N THR A 529 11.45 -32.69 5.64
CA THR A 529 12.21 -33.95 5.56
C THR A 529 12.17 -34.53 4.15
N LYS A 530 11.00 -34.51 3.50
CA LYS A 530 10.83 -34.83 2.07
C LYS A 530 11.67 -33.92 1.16
N TYR A 531 11.76 -32.62 1.48
CA TYR A 531 12.60 -31.66 0.75
C TYR A 531 14.09 -31.97 0.90
N LYS A 532 14.55 -32.23 2.14
CA LYS A 532 15.95 -32.60 2.43
C LYS A 532 16.38 -33.89 1.74
N SER A 533 15.54 -34.93 1.68
CA SER A 533 15.90 -36.20 1.04
C SER A 533 16.03 -36.11 -0.49
N ARG A 534 15.41 -35.11 -1.13
CA ARG A 534 15.60 -34.79 -2.55
C ARG A 534 16.93 -34.08 -2.85
N GLN A 535 17.57 -33.44 -1.87
CA GLN A 535 18.86 -32.77 -2.10
C GLN A 535 20.02 -33.76 -2.17
N THR A 536 20.59 -33.93 -3.36
CA THR A 536 21.80 -34.73 -3.56
C THR A 536 22.95 -34.23 -2.68
N PRO A 537 23.72 -35.12 -2.00
CA PRO A 537 24.87 -34.73 -1.20
C PRO A 537 26.03 -34.26 -2.10
N LYS A 538 25.98 -33.00 -2.57
CA LYS A 538 27.04 -32.39 -3.38
C LYS A 538 28.31 -32.23 -2.53
N GLY A 539 29.28 -33.09 -2.77
CA GLY A 539 30.57 -33.10 -2.09
C GLY A 539 31.46 -31.91 -2.48
N THR A 540 31.25 -30.75 -1.85
CA THR A 540 32.30 -29.75 -1.55
C THR A 540 31.78 -28.83 -0.45
N LYS A 541 32.52 -28.71 0.66
CA LYS A 541 32.21 -27.74 1.72
C LYS A 541 32.61 -26.32 1.30
N ARG A 542 31.89 -25.72 0.35
CA ARG A 542 31.92 -24.25 0.19
C ARG A 542 31.10 -23.67 1.34
N ARG A 543 31.72 -23.60 2.53
CA ARG A 543 31.16 -22.98 3.72
C ARG A 543 30.83 -21.53 3.35
N LEU A 544 29.54 -21.20 3.26
CA LEU A 544 29.11 -19.81 3.26
C LEU A 544 29.64 -19.19 4.54
N SER A 545 30.65 -18.32 4.41
CA SER A 545 31.20 -17.55 5.50
C SER A 545 30.23 -16.42 5.82
N VAL A 546 29.16 -16.77 6.53
CA VAL A 546 28.43 -15.79 7.35
C VAL A 546 29.47 -15.19 8.29
N ASN A 547 29.59 -13.86 8.29
CA ASN A 547 30.45 -13.19 9.25
C ASN A 547 29.79 -13.32 10.63
N ASP A 548 30.39 -14.10 11.52
CA ASP A 548 29.99 -14.26 12.93
C ASP A 548 30.37 -13.00 13.76
N THR A 549 30.01 -11.81 13.25
CA THR A 549 30.22 -10.49 13.86
C THR A 549 28.87 -9.79 14.04
N ALA A 550 27.97 -10.45 14.79
CA ALA A 550 26.77 -9.82 15.32
C ALA A 550 27.04 -9.41 16.77
N ASP A 551 27.08 -8.11 17.04
CA ASP A 551 27.14 -7.59 18.40
C ASP A 551 25.93 -8.05 19.23
N GLN A 552 26.10 -8.10 20.55
CA GLN A 552 25.01 -8.49 21.45
C GLN A 552 23.89 -7.43 21.40
N PRO A 553 22.66 -7.77 20.96
CA PRO A 553 21.55 -6.85 21.06
C PRO A 553 21.22 -6.60 22.53
N ALA A 554 20.83 -5.36 22.85
CA ALA A 554 20.26 -5.04 24.16
C ALA A 554 19.02 -5.92 24.44
N SER A 555 18.75 -6.15 25.73
CA SER A 555 17.70 -7.08 26.21
C SER A 555 16.37 -6.89 25.47
N LEU A 556 15.97 -7.90 24.71
CA LEU A 556 14.75 -7.91 23.90
C LEU A 556 13.52 -8.03 24.82
N ILE A 557 12.55 -7.12 24.64
CA ILE A 557 11.34 -6.99 25.49
C ILE A 557 10.09 -7.54 24.78
N SER A 558 10.14 -7.78 23.47
CA SER A 558 9.00 -8.28 22.69
C SER A 558 9.01 -9.80 22.54
N PRO A 559 7.84 -10.49 22.64
CA PRO A 559 7.71 -11.90 22.31
C PRO A 559 7.94 -12.22 20.83
N PHE A 560 7.98 -11.20 19.95
CA PHE A 560 8.30 -11.31 18.52
C PHE A 560 9.45 -10.34 18.18
N PRO A 561 10.70 -10.69 18.52
CA PRO A 561 11.84 -9.78 18.40
C PRO A 561 12.25 -9.57 16.94
N PHE A 562 11.78 -8.46 16.35
CA PHE A 562 12.16 -8.02 15.01
C PHE A 562 13.09 -6.81 15.03
N PRO A 563 14.03 -6.72 14.07
CA PRO A 563 14.97 -5.62 13.99
C PRO A 563 14.26 -4.39 13.42
N ARG A 564 13.96 -3.41 14.26
CA ARG A 564 13.41 -2.12 13.85
C ARG A 564 14.54 -1.08 13.81
N ASN A 565 14.81 -0.54 12.63
CA ASN A 565 15.68 0.63 12.46
C ASN A 565 14.80 1.88 12.24
N PRO A 566 14.52 2.70 13.27
CA PRO A 566 13.74 3.93 13.10
C PRO A 566 14.48 4.96 12.24
N PHE A 567 13.72 5.83 11.58
CA PHE A 567 14.24 6.89 10.74
C PHE A 567 15.15 7.86 11.53
N GLN A 568 16.37 8.03 11.02
CA GLN A 568 17.33 9.01 11.48
C GLN A 568 17.74 9.91 10.30
N TYR A 569 18.10 11.16 10.58
CA TYR A 569 18.53 12.09 9.53
C TYR A 569 19.84 11.67 8.83
N SER A 570 20.60 10.76 9.43
CA SER A 570 21.77 10.08 8.85
C SER A 570 21.42 9.09 7.73
N HIS A 571 20.16 8.67 7.61
CA HIS A 571 19.70 7.77 6.54
C HIS A 571 19.36 8.53 5.23
N LEU A 572 19.35 9.87 5.25
CA LEU A 572 18.94 10.69 4.10
C LEU A 572 20.03 10.75 3.02
N ASP A 573 19.63 10.59 1.75
CA ASP A 573 20.48 10.88 0.60
C ASP A 573 20.66 12.40 0.43
N LEU A 574 21.66 12.96 1.12
CA LEU A 574 21.95 14.39 1.10
C LEU A 574 22.39 14.91 -0.29
N LYS A 575 22.68 14.04 -1.27
CA LYS A 575 22.89 14.46 -2.68
C LYS A 575 21.59 14.90 -3.35
N LEU A 576 20.47 14.26 -3.00
CA LEU A 576 19.12 14.67 -3.40
C LEU A 576 18.72 15.92 -2.60
N GLY A 577 18.95 15.91 -1.29
CA GLY A 577 18.67 17.03 -0.38
C GLY A 577 17.34 16.89 0.36
N ARG A 578 16.95 17.91 1.14
CA ARG A 578 15.76 17.86 2.03
C ARG A 578 14.45 18.35 1.41
N GLY A 579 14.50 18.99 0.25
CA GLY A 579 13.34 19.52 -0.46
C GLY A 579 13.39 19.05 -1.91
N LEU A 580 12.54 18.08 -2.27
CA LEU A 580 12.49 17.51 -3.62
C LEU A 580 11.19 17.94 -4.32
N LEU A 581 11.29 18.22 -5.62
CA LEU A 581 10.13 18.29 -6.51
C LEU A 581 10.38 17.39 -7.73
N VAL A 582 9.50 16.42 -7.95
CA VAL A 582 9.59 15.42 -9.02
C VAL A 582 8.38 15.58 -9.94
N PRO A 583 8.56 16.02 -11.19
CA PRO A 583 7.46 16.13 -12.15
C PRO A 583 7.14 14.76 -12.77
N ILE A 584 5.85 14.36 -12.77
CA ILE A 584 5.39 13.03 -13.20
C ILE A 584 4.37 13.15 -14.35
N PRO A 585 4.65 12.61 -15.55
CA PRO A 585 3.71 12.61 -16.67
C PRO A 585 2.40 11.87 -16.35
N GLY A 586 1.28 12.49 -16.69
CA GLY A 586 -0.07 11.95 -16.51
C GLY A 586 -0.83 12.50 -15.30
N LEU A 587 -0.16 13.16 -14.35
CA LEU A 587 -0.83 13.82 -13.23
C LEU A 587 -1.58 15.09 -13.65
N THR A 588 -2.67 15.36 -12.95
CA THR A 588 -3.47 16.61 -13.04
C THR A 588 -3.35 17.46 -11.77
N THR A 589 -3.05 16.83 -10.64
CA THR A 589 -2.91 17.41 -9.29
C THR A 589 -1.47 17.24 -8.77
N SER A 590 -1.18 17.78 -7.59
CA SER A 590 0.07 17.53 -6.87
C SER A 590 -0.16 16.71 -5.60
N TYR A 591 0.86 15.98 -5.17
CA TYR A 591 0.90 15.25 -3.91
C TYR A 591 2.14 15.69 -3.13
N VAL A 592 2.01 15.83 -1.81
CA VAL A 592 3.12 16.28 -0.95
C VAL A 592 3.20 15.41 0.28
N SER A 593 4.42 15.00 0.65
CA SER A 593 4.71 14.52 1.99
C SER A 593 5.78 15.42 2.61
N GLN A 594 5.54 15.87 3.84
CA GLN A 594 6.59 16.42 4.69
C GLN A 594 6.72 15.53 5.91
N PHE A 595 7.94 15.27 6.38
CA PHE A 595 8.12 14.45 7.57
C PHE A 595 9.28 14.90 8.45
N VAL A 596 9.21 14.50 9.71
CA VAL A 596 10.21 14.72 10.76
C VAL A 596 10.41 13.43 11.56
N ALA A 597 11.60 13.25 12.15
CA ALA A 597 11.85 12.14 13.05
C ALA A 597 10.99 12.27 14.33
N CYS A 598 10.23 11.20 14.62
CA CYS A 598 9.29 11.10 15.72
C CYS A 598 9.20 9.64 16.19
N ASP A 599 10.28 9.13 16.79
CA ASP A 599 10.24 7.81 17.40
C ASP A 599 9.52 7.86 18.75
N VAL A 600 8.21 7.62 18.71
CA VAL A 600 7.35 7.40 19.88
C VAL A 600 7.04 5.92 20.11
N PHE A 601 7.91 5.02 19.61
CA PHE A 601 7.88 3.58 19.87
C PHE A 601 9.09 3.11 20.68
N ALA A 602 10.24 3.79 20.58
CA ALA A 602 11.39 3.57 21.46
C ALA A 602 10.97 3.62 22.94
N SER A 603 11.47 2.68 23.75
CA SER A 603 11.08 2.49 25.15
C SER A 603 9.56 2.32 25.33
N HIS A 604 8.96 1.42 24.55
CA HIS A 604 7.56 1.06 24.69
C HIS A 604 7.25 0.50 26.11
N PRO A 605 6.15 0.91 26.77
CA PRO A 605 5.12 1.85 26.31
C PRO A 605 5.57 3.32 26.47
N HIS A 606 5.68 4.05 25.35
CA HIS A 606 6.29 5.38 25.35
C HIS A 606 5.27 6.47 25.78
N PRO A 607 5.61 7.34 26.76
CA PRO A 607 4.64 8.28 27.37
C PRO A 607 4.11 9.36 26.42
N ASP A 608 4.74 9.56 25.25
CA ASP A 608 4.31 10.59 24.28
C ASP A 608 3.39 10.03 23.20
N TYR A 609 3.21 8.71 23.10
CA TYR A 609 2.51 8.07 21.97
C TYR A 609 1.10 8.62 21.79
N PHE A 610 0.24 8.49 22.82
CA PHE A 610 -1.13 8.95 22.74
C PHE A 610 -1.25 10.47 22.63
N ALA A 611 -0.40 11.24 23.29
CA ALA A 611 -0.38 12.70 23.13
C ALA A 611 0.00 13.13 21.70
N THR A 612 0.94 12.42 21.07
CA THR A 612 1.38 12.69 19.70
C THR A 612 0.30 12.31 18.69
N VAL A 613 -0.34 11.15 18.85
CA VAL A 613 -1.47 10.71 18.00
C VAL A 613 -2.68 11.65 18.19
N LEU A 614 -3.01 12.04 19.42
CA LEU A 614 -4.15 12.89 19.71
C LEU A 614 -3.98 14.31 19.13
N LEU A 615 -2.77 14.88 19.17
CA LEU A 615 -2.50 16.17 18.50
C LEU A 615 -2.59 16.07 16.97
N ALA A 616 -2.20 14.93 16.37
CA ALA A 616 -2.39 14.70 14.94
C ALA A 616 -3.87 14.67 14.58
N GLU A 617 -4.70 13.98 15.37
CA GLU A 617 -6.14 13.90 15.17
C GLU A 617 -6.84 15.26 15.35
N ILE A 618 -6.53 16.00 16.43
CA ILE A 618 -7.05 17.36 16.68
C ILE A 618 -6.84 18.26 15.45
N LEU A 619 -5.65 18.16 14.84
CA LEU A 619 -5.29 18.98 13.68
C LEU A 619 -5.91 18.49 12.37
N SER A 620 -6.06 17.18 12.17
CA SER A 620 -6.32 16.55 10.86
C SER A 620 -7.77 16.13 10.60
N ARG A 621 -8.59 15.98 11.64
CA ARG A 621 -9.99 15.54 11.51
C ARG A 621 -10.81 16.47 10.60
N SER A 622 -11.94 15.97 10.10
CA SER A 622 -13.00 16.83 9.55
C SER A 622 -13.39 17.92 10.55
N GLU A 623 -13.57 19.15 10.08
CA GLU A 623 -13.85 20.32 10.95
C GLU A 623 -12.75 20.51 12.04
N GLY A 624 -11.51 20.15 11.68
CA GLY A 624 -10.28 20.47 12.39
C GLY A 624 -9.45 21.53 11.66
N PRO A 625 -8.44 22.14 12.31
CA PRO A 625 -7.68 23.27 11.75
C PRO A 625 -7.10 23.05 10.35
N LEU A 626 -6.62 21.84 10.00
CA LEU A 626 -6.11 21.57 8.66
C LEU A 626 -7.24 21.44 7.63
N TYR A 627 -8.37 20.84 8.00
CA TYR A 627 -9.55 20.77 7.14
C TYR A 627 -10.02 22.19 6.78
N ASP A 628 -10.16 23.07 7.77
CA ASP A 628 -10.67 24.43 7.58
C ASP A 628 -9.69 25.36 6.86
N ALA A 629 -8.38 25.16 7.03
CA ALA A 629 -7.35 26.01 6.43
C ALA A 629 -6.85 25.52 5.06
N VAL A 630 -7.11 24.26 4.69
CA VAL A 630 -6.62 23.63 3.44
C VAL A 630 -7.75 23.11 2.56
N ARG A 631 -8.67 22.30 3.10
CA ARG A 631 -9.73 21.66 2.32
C ARG A 631 -10.94 22.58 2.11
N GLY A 632 -11.35 23.33 3.13
CA GLY A 632 -12.42 24.33 3.04
C GLY A 632 -12.20 25.38 1.94
N PRO A 633 -10.98 25.93 1.77
CA PRO A 633 -10.63 26.82 0.65
C PRO A 633 -10.36 26.11 -0.69
N GLY A 634 -10.39 24.78 -0.74
CA GLY A 634 -10.12 23.99 -1.95
C GLY A 634 -8.65 23.87 -2.36
N TYR A 635 -7.69 24.07 -1.45
CA TYR A 635 -6.25 23.97 -1.78
C TYR A 635 -5.77 22.53 -1.97
N ALA A 636 -6.38 21.57 -1.26
CA ALA A 636 -6.20 20.14 -1.48
C ALA A 636 -7.47 19.36 -1.10
N TYR A 637 -7.68 18.20 -1.74
CA TYR A 637 -8.80 17.31 -1.38
C TYR A 637 -8.58 16.62 -0.03
N GLY A 638 -7.34 16.21 0.26
CA GLY A 638 -6.94 15.58 1.52
C GLY A 638 -5.75 16.29 2.15
N VAL A 639 -5.79 16.40 3.48
CA VAL A 639 -4.66 16.78 4.33
C VAL A 639 -4.74 15.99 5.63
N SER A 640 -3.63 15.41 6.08
CA SER A 640 -3.56 14.73 7.36
C SER A 640 -2.15 14.73 7.95
N LEU A 641 -2.07 14.53 9.26
CA LEU A 641 -0.85 14.22 9.98
C LEU A 641 -0.88 12.75 10.43
N SER A 642 0.20 12.01 10.18
CA SER A 642 0.27 10.57 10.50
C SER A 642 1.46 10.25 11.37
N VAL A 643 1.26 9.45 12.43
CA VAL A 643 2.34 8.90 13.26
C VAL A 643 2.74 7.54 12.70
N CYS A 644 3.77 7.54 11.85
CA CYS A 644 4.31 6.34 11.20
C CYS A 644 5.14 5.52 12.21
N LEU A 645 4.46 4.90 13.17
CA LEU A 645 5.05 4.33 14.40
C LEU A 645 6.23 3.38 14.15
N TRP A 646 6.10 2.46 13.18
CA TRP A 646 7.19 1.52 12.85
C TRP A 646 8.41 2.22 12.22
N ILE A 647 8.19 3.21 11.36
CA ILE A 647 9.25 3.98 10.70
C ILE A 647 9.85 5.03 11.66
N GLY A 648 9.13 5.45 12.70
CA GLY A 648 9.60 6.48 13.64
C GLY A 648 9.54 7.90 13.04
N GLN A 649 8.53 8.16 12.20
CA GLN A 649 8.28 9.45 11.57
C GLN A 649 6.93 10.02 12.01
N LEU A 650 6.82 11.34 11.95
CA LEU A 650 5.57 12.10 11.94
C LEU A 650 5.51 12.79 10.58
N SER A 651 4.51 12.43 9.76
CA SER A 651 4.30 13.01 8.43
C SER A 651 3.14 14.01 8.43
N LEU A 652 3.17 14.95 7.48
CA LEU A 652 2.05 15.72 6.96
C LEU A 652 1.92 15.33 5.49
N ASP A 653 0.78 14.79 5.10
CA ASP A 653 0.53 14.30 3.75
C ASP A 653 -0.63 15.08 3.11
N LEU A 654 -0.45 15.47 1.84
CA LEU A 654 -1.42 16.20 1.03
C LEU A 654 -1.79 15.37 -0.20
N TYR A 655 -3.09 15.15 -0.39
CA TYR A 655 -3.67 14.36 -1.47
C TYR A 655 -4.53 15.24 -2.38
N ASP A 656 -4.35 15.12 -3.70
CA ASP A 656 -4.95 15.98 -4.73
C ASP A 656 -4.87 17.47 -4.36
N ALA A 657 -3.64 17.95 -4.19
CA ALA A 657 -3.35 19.36 -3.94
C ALA A 657 -3.30 20.15 -5.26
N SER A 658 -4.28 21.03 -5.44
CA SER A 658 -4.30 22.04 -6.50
C SER A 658 -3.38 23.23 -6.17
N GLU A 659 -3.22 23.54 -4.88
CA GLU A 659 -2.47 24.69 -4.36
C GLU A 659 -1.50 24.26 -3.23
N PRO A 660 -0.60 23.27 -3.46
CA PRO A 660 0.20 22.65 -2.41
C PRO A 660 1.07 23.62 -1.60
N HIS A 661 1.54 24.72 -2.20
CA HIS A 661 2.27 25.75 -1.45
C HIS A 661 1.39 26.43 -0.40
N LYS A 662 0.12 26.73 -0.73
CA LYS A 662 -0.85 27.35 0.19
C LYS A 662 -1.20 26.40 1.33
N SER A 663 -1.39 25.12 1.03
CA SER A 663 -1.63 24.05 1.99
C SER A 663 -0.52 23.95 3.04
N VAL A 664 0.76 23.96 2.61
CA VAL A 664 1.91 23.91 3.53
C VAL A 664 2.05 25.21 4.33
N MET A 665 1.83 26.38 3.72
CA MET A 665 1.86 27.65 4.48
C MET A 665 0.73 27.73 5.51
N ALA A 666 -0.46 27.20 5.21
CA ALA A 666 -1.57 27.11 6.14
C ALA A 666 -1.21 26.23 7.36
N PHE A 667 -0.60 25.07 7.13
CA PHE A 667 -0.07 24.23 8.22
C PHE A 667 0.94 24.97 9.10
N TYR A 668 1.90 25.70 8.51
CA TYR A 668 2.87 26.46 9.32
C TYR A 668 2.23 27.61 10.10
N ARG A 669 1.16 28.24 9.59
CA ARG A 669 0.37 29.23 10.36
C ARG A 669 -0.27 28.57 11.58
N ILE A 670 -0.86 27.38 11.43
CA ILE A 670 -1.42 26.61 12.55
C ILE A 670 -0.34 26.22 13.58
N LEU A 671 0.84 25.79 13.14
CA LEU A 671 1.97 25.51 14.04
C LEU A 671 2.45 26.77 14.78
N ASN A 672 2.49 27.93 14.12
CA ASN A 672 2.84 29.20 14.78
C ASN A 672 1.76 29.62 15.80
N THR A 673 0.48 29.40 15.51
CA THR A 673 -0.62 29.61 16.47
C THR A 673 -0.46 28.71 17.70
N LEU A 674 -0.19 27.41 17.51
CA LEU A 674 0.11 26.46 18.59
C LEU A 674 1.38 26.80 19.40
N ALA A 675 2.33 27.56 18.83
CA ALA A 675 3.49 28.03 19.58
C ALA A 675 3.13 29.14 20.59
N THR A 676 1.99 29.82 20.42
CA THR A 676 1.45 30.77 21.39
C THR A 676 0.62 30.04 22.46
N LYS A 677 0.63 30.56 23.70
CA LYS A 677 -0.19 30.00 24.78
C LYS A 677 -1.69 30.03 24.42
N SER A 678 -2.19 31.18 23.92
CA SER A 678 -3.61 31.33 23.58
C SER A 678 -4.05 30.37 22.48
N GLY A 679 -3.26 30.23 21.41
CA GLY A 679 -3.57 29.32 20.30
C GLY A 679 -3.46 27.84 20.69
N MET A 680 -2.59 27.48 21.64
CA MET A 680 -2.57 26.15 22.24
C MET A 680 -3.84 25.89 23.07
N GLU A 681 -4.27 26.83 23.91
CA GLU A 681 -5.50 26.72 24.72
C GLU A 681 -6.79 26.71 23.86
N GLU A 682 -6.79 27.40 22.72
CA GLU A 682 -7.90 27.46 21.75
C GLU A 682 -8.00 26.19 20.89
N ILE A 683 -6.92 25.82 20.19
CA ILE A 683 -6.91 24.66 19.28
C ILE A 683 -7.04 23.35 20.07
N CYS A 684 -6.35 23.23 21.21
CA CYS A 684 -6.41 22.06 22.09
C CYS A 684 -7.40 22.29 23.26
N SER A 685 -8.52 22.95 23.00
CA SER A 685 -9.63 23.09 23.95
C SER A 685 -10.17 21.73 24.41
N GLU A 686 -10.83 21.69 25.57
CA GLU A 686 -11.38 20.45 26.15
C GLU A 686 -12.34 19.74 25.18
N PHE A 687 -13.23 20.47 24.51
CA PHE A 687 -14.10 19.94 23.46
C PHE A 687 -13.32 19.31 22.29
N ASN A 688 -12.23 19.96 21.85
CA ASN A 688 -11.40 19.43 20.77
C ASN A 688 -10.63 18.18 21.19
N ILE A 689 -10.14 18.15 22.43
CA ILE A 689 -9.49 16.99 23.05
C ILE A 689 -10.44 15.80 23.11
N GLU A 690 -11.64 15.95 23.71
CA GLU A 690 -12.59 14.83 23.83
C GLU A 690 -13.06 14.33 22.46
N THR A 691 -13.38 15.23 21.53
CA THR A 691 -13.82 14.87 20.18
C THR A 691 -12.73 14.12 19.41
N ALA A 692 -11.46 14.51 19.56
CA ALA A 692 -10.34 13.78 18.98
C ALA A 692 -10.09 12.43 19.68
N ARG A 693 -10.25 12.33 21.02
CA ARG A 693 -10.19 11.04 21.71
C ARG A 693 -11.26 10.08 21.20
N ALA A 694 -12.47 10.58 20.94
CA ALA A 694 -13.56 9.80 20.36
C ALA A 694 -13.17 9.19 19.00
N ALA A 695 -12.60 10.00 18.11
CA ALA A 695 -12.17 9.56 16.78
C ALA A 695 -11.02 8.53 16.83
N VAL A 696 -10.01 8.75 17.68
CA VAL A 696 -8.90 7.80 17.86
C VAL A 696 -9.38 6.50 18.51
N ALA A 697 -10.23 6.57 19.55
CA ALA A 697 -10.74 5.38 20.23
C ALA A 697 -11.70 4.57 19.33
N TYR A 698 -12.52 5.24 18.52
CA TYR A 698 -13.34 4.59 17.49
C TYR A 698 -12.48 3.83 16.48
N ARG A 699 -11.33 4.38 16.07
CA ARG A 699 -10.40 3.72 15.13
C ARG A 699 -9.94 2.35 15.63
N TRP A 700 -9.48 2.25 16.88
CA TRP A 700 -9.03 0.95 17.45
C TRP A 700 -10.17 -0.04 17.70
N VAL A 701 -11.40 0.44 17.94
CA VAL A 701 -12.60 -0.40 17.98
C VAL A 701 -12.92 -0.94 16.58
N ALA A 702 -12.84 -0.09 15.54
CA ALA A 702 -13.04 -0.49 14.14
C ALA A 702 -11.96 -1.48 13.66
N ASP A 703 -10.70 -1.28 14.06
CA ASP A 703 -9.57 -2.21 13.82
C ASP A 703 -9.81 -3.61 14.42
N CYS A 704 -10.78 -3.76 15.34
CA CYS A 704 -11.18 -5.01 15.99
C CYS A 704 -12.65 -5.42 15.69
N ALA A 705 -13.34 -4.74 14.76
CA ALA A 705 -14.75 -5.02 14.46
C ALA A 705 -14.97 -6.30 13.64
N THR A 706 -13.94 -6.79 12.97
CA THR A 706 -13.95 -8.00 12.14
C THR A 706 -13.01 -9.07 12.70
N ALA A 707 -13.24 -10.33 12.36
CA ALA A 707 -12.41 -11.42 12.85
C ALA A 707 -10.96 -11.32 12.36
N ASP A 708 -10.74 -10.96 11.10
CA ASP A 708 -9.40 -10.68 10.58
C ASP A 708 -8.77 -9.48 11.29
N GLY A 709 -9.52 -8.38 11.48
CA GLY A 709 -9.04 -7.19 12.22
C GLY A 709 -8.49 -7.55 13.61
N VAL A 710 -9.21 -8.40 14.36
CA VAL A 710 -8.73 -8.95 15.64
C VAL A 710 -7.43 -9.75 15.48
N VAL A 711 -7.28 -10.58 14.44
CA VAL A 711 -6.06 -11.36 14.15
C VAL A 711 -4.89 -10.44 13.74
N GLN A 712 -5.09 -9.47 12.85
CA GLN A 712 -4.04 -8.51 12.47
C GLN A 712 -3.62 -7.66 13.68
N THR A 713 -4.57 -7.23 14.50
CA THR A 713 -4.33 -6.40 15.70
C THR A 713 -3.69 -7.21 16.84
N ALA A 714 -3.97 -8.50 16.97
CA ALA A 714 -3.22 -9.41 17.85
C ALA A 714 -1.74 -9.51 17.45
N LEU A 715 -1.42 -9.58 16.16
CA LEU A 715 -0.02 -9.56 15.69
C LEU A 715 0.64 -8.20 15.97
N ARG A 716 -0.03 -7.09 15.66
CA ARG A 716 0.43 -5.72 16.01
C ARG A 716 0.74 -5.59 17.50
N SER A 717 -0.18 -6.05 18.35
CA SER A 717 -0.07 -6.05 19.81
C SER A 717 1.18 -6.81 20.29
N SER A 718 1.39 -8.03 19.80
CA SER A 718 2.58 -8.81 20.18
C SER A 718 3.90 -8.25 19.61
N LEU A 719 3.89 -7.67 18.42
CA LEU A 719 5.04 -6.95 17.85
C LEU A 719 5.40 -5.71 18.67
N GLN A 720 4.41 -5.02 19.24
CA GLN A 720 4.60 -3.86 20.14
C GLN A 720 5.14 -4.25 21.52
N GLY A 721 5.09 -5.54 21.89
CA GLY A 721 5.59 -6.06 23.16
C GLY A 721 4.52 -6.50 24.16
N PHE A 722 3.25 -6.58 23.75
CA PHE A 722 2.17 -7.04 24.63
C PHE A 722 2.03 -8.57 24.63
N GLU A 723 1.82 -9.14 25.82
CA GLU A 723 1.61 -10.57 26.02
C GLU A 723 0.14 -10.99 25.83
N SER A 724 -0.80 -10.06 26.04
CA SER A 724 -2.25 -10.30 25.92
C SER A 724 -3.01 -9.12 25.30
N LEU A 725 -4.18 -9.40 24.71
CA LEU A 725 -5.09 -8.35 24.21
C LEU A 725 -5.58 -7.44 25.35
N GLU A 726 -5.73 -7.98 26.57
CA GLU A 726 -6.11 -7.20 27.75
C GLU A 726 -5.03 -6.18 28.15
N GLN A 727 -3.75 -6.54 28.02
CA GLN A 727 -2.63 -5.64 28.28
C GLN A 727 -2.58 -4.49 27.25
N HIS A 728 -2.82 -4.81 25.97
CA HIS A 728 -2.92 -3.81 24.91
C HIS A 728 -4.14 -2.88 25.09
N GLN A 729 -5.29 -3.42 25.51
CA GLN A 729 -6.48 -2.63 25.84
C GLN A 729 -6.22 -1.66 27.01
N LYS A 730 -5.55 -2.13 28.07
CA LYS A 730 -5.10 -1.30 29.19
C LYS A 730 -4.07 -0.24 28.80
N TYR A 731 -3.27 -0.48 27.75
CA TYR A 731 -2.46 0.57 27.17
C TYR A 731 -3.32 1.62 26.44
N ILE A 732 -4.26 1.18 25.59
CA ILE A 732 -5.22 2.05 24.89
C ILE A 732 -5.99 2.98 25.85
N GLU A 733 -6.36 2.51 27.05
CA GLU A 733 -6.99 3.32 28.10
C GLU A 733 -6.17 4.58 28.50
N HIS A 734 -4.85 4.59 28.28
CA HIS A 734 -4.01 5.76 28.57
C HIS A 734 -4.33 6.97 27.67
N LEU A 735 -5.01 6.79 26.53
CA LEU A 735 -5.54 7.89 25.70
C LEU A 735 -6.35 8.90 26.54
N TYR A 736 -7.15 8.41 27.49
CA TYR A 736 -7.99 9.23 28.36
C TYR A 736 -7.21 9.95 29.47
N THR A 737 -5.92 9.66 29.65
CA THR A 737 -5.07 10.34 30.64
C THR A 737 -4.34 11.56 30.07
N VAL A 738 -4.25 11.69 28.74
CA VAL A 738 -3.59 12.80 28.02
C VAL A 738 -4.27 14.14 28.31
N LYS A 739 -3.50 15.16 28.70
CA LYS A 739 -3.99 16.52 29.00
C LYS A 739 -3.29 17.58 28.17
N LEU A 740 -3.82 18.81 28.19
CA LEU A 740 -3.24 19.97 27.48
C LEU A 740 -1.72 20.14 27.68
N PRO A 741 -1.12 19.98 28.89
CA PRO A 741 0.32 20.07 29.05
C PRO A 741 1.11 18.97 28.31
N ASP A 742 0.53 17.80 28.08
CA ASP A 742 1.15 16.76 27.26
C ASP A 742 1.13 17.12 25.78
N LEU A 743 0.03 17.72 25.29
CA LEU A 743 -0.09 18.23 23.93
C LEU A 743 0.92 19.35 23.67
N GLU A 744 1.04 20.32 24.60
CA GLU A 744 2.04 21.40 24.56
C GLU A 744 3.48 20.84 24.53
N ARG A 745 3.73 19.78 25.31
CA ARG A 745 5.02 19.10 25.44
C ARG A 745 5.41 18.31 24.18
N VAL A 746 4.50 17.51 23.60
CA VAL A 746 4.78 16.80 22.33
C VAL A 746 4.82 17.74 21.14
N PHE A 747 4.04 18.83 21.16
CA PHE A 747 4.15 19.91 20.18
C PHE A 747 5.58 20.47 20.12
N ARG A 748 6.13 20.90 21.26
CA ARG A 748 7.51 21.40 21.36
C ARG A 748 8.57 20.36 20.97
N ARG A 749 8.34 19.07 21.30
CA ARG A 749 9.30 17.98 21.06
C ARG A 749 9.35 17.53 19.60
N TYR A 750 8.18 17.39 18.96
CA TYR A 750 8.04 16.79 17.63
C TYR A 750 7.52 17.78 16.57
N TYR A 751 6.36 18.38 16.78
CA TYR A 751 5.67 19.20 15.77
C TYR A 751 6.44 20.46 15.38
N VAL A 752 7.08 21.14 16.33
CA VAL A 752 7.94 22.31 16.06
C VAL A 752 9.12 21.98 15.13
N ASN A 753 9.48 20.70 14.95
CA ASN A 753 10.50 20.32 13.97
C ASN A 753 10.01 20.51 12.51
N PHE A 754 8.69 20.55 12.25
CA PHE A 754 8.15 20.91 10.93
C PHE A 754 8.40 22.37 10.54
N LEU A 755 8.74 23.26 11.47
CA LEU A 755 9.18 24.62 11.12
C LEU A 755 10.68 24.66 10.75
N LYS A 756 11.48 23.74 11.31
CA LYS A 756 12.95 23.72 11.25
C LYS A 756 13.44 23.01 9.98
N VAL A 757 13.98 23.74 9.01
CA VAL A 757 14.46 23.19 7.72
C VAL A 757 15.57 22.15 7.88
N SER A 758 16.43 22.29 8.89
CA SER A 758 17.45 21.30 9.25
C SER A 758 16.90 19.97 9.81
N LYS A 759 15.60 19.87 10.08
CA LYS A 759 14.92 18.67 10.58
C LYS A 759 13.76 18.20 9.70
N ARG A 760 13.06 19.10 9.02
CA ARG A 760 12.03 18.72 8.05
C ARG A 760 12.66 18.06 6.81
N VAL A 761 11.89 17.15 6.21
CA VAL A 761 12.04 16.70 4.83
C VAL A 761 10.75 17.05 4.08
N THR A 762 10.84 17.29 2.77
CA THR A 762 9.70 17.67 1.92
C THR A 762 9.88 17.04 0.54
N VAL A 763 8.89 16.25 0.12
CA VAL A 763 8.81 15.66 -1.21
C VAL A 763 7.53 16.13 -1.86
N VAL A 764 7.63 16.69 -3.06
CA VAL A 764 6.51 17.12 -3.90
C VAL A 764 6.52 16.30 -5.18
N VAL A 765 5.39 15.68 -5.51
CA VAL A 765 5.12 15.04 -6.80
C VAL A 765 4.07 15.90 -7.52
N THR A 766 4.31 16.27 -8.79
CA THR A 766 3.48 17.29 -9.47
C THR A 766 3.49 17.16 -10.99
N VAL A 767 2.75 18.03 -11.68
CA VAL A 767 2.60 18.06 -13.15
C VAL A 767 3.87 18.61 -13.83
N PRO A 768 4.34 18.02 -14.95
CA PRO A 768 5.51 18.48 -15.70
C PRO A 768 5.41 19.89 -16.31
N GLY A 769 6.56 20.40 -16.77
CA GLY A 769 6.69 21.69 -17.45
C GLY A 769 6.53 22.89 -16.52
N ALA A 770 6.00 23.99 -17.05
CA ALA A 770 5.88 25.28 -16.35
C ALA A 770 5.14 25.21 -15.00
N SER A 771 4.27 24.22 -14.78
CA SER A 771 3.61 23.96 -13.49
C SER A 771 4.62 23.67 -12.38
N ALA A 772 5.64 22.87 -12.64
CA ALA A 772 6.71 22.53 -11.70
C ALA A 772 7.55 23.77 -11.34
N GLU A 773 7.99 24.53 -12.35
CA GLU A 773 8.81 25.74 -12.19
C GLU A 773 8.07 26.83 -11.42
N LYS A 774 6.79 27.06 -11.76
CA LYS A 774 5.87 27.96 -11.05
C LYS A 774 5.79 27.57 -9.57
N LEU A 775 5.56 26.28 -9.29
CA LEU A 775 5.39 25.80 -7.91
C LEU A 775 6.68 25.95 -7.08
N ILE A 776 7.86 25.72 -7.66
CA ILE A 776 9.15 25.99 -6.99
C ILE A 776 9.26 27.46 -6.55
N ASN A 777 8.77 28.39 -7.37
CA ASN A 777 8.81 29.82 -7.05
C ASN A 777 7.73 30.24 -6.06
N GLU A 778 6.54 29.64 -6.12
CA GLU A 778 5.49 29.83 -5.11
C GLU A 778 5.91 29.36 -3.71
N PHE A 779 6.58 28.20 -3.61
CA PHE A 779 7.13 27.71 -2.33
C PHE A 779 8.23 28.64 -1.78
N LYS A 780 9.02 29.29 -2.63
CA LYS A 780 9.98 30.34 -2.21
C LYS A 780 9.24 31.59 -1.71
N GLN A 781 8.22 32.05 -2.45
CA GLN A 781 7.46 33.27 -2.13
C GLN A 781 6.68 33.11 -0.81
N GLY A 782 5.92 32.04 -0.64
CA GLY A 782 5.12 31.80 0.56
C GLY A 782 5.97 31.79 1.85
N MET A 783 7.19 31.25 1.78
CA MET A 783 8.15 31.30 2.89
C MET A 783 8.64 32.73 3.19
N CYS A 784 8.83 33.57 2.17
CA CYS A 784 9.17 34.98 2.37
C CYS A 784 8.00 35.77 3.01
N GLU A 785 6.76 35.52 2.61
CA GLU A 785 5.56 36.12 3.21
C GLU A 785 5.37 35.67 4.67
N MET A 786 5.56 34.38 4.98
CA MET A 786 5.52 33.86 6.35
C MET A 786 6.57 34.52 7.26
N ASN A 787 7.77 34.75 6.75
CA ASN A 787 8.85 35.37 7.54
C ASN A 787 8.60 36.86 7.82
N GLN A 788 7.80 37.56 7.01
CA GLN A 788 7.38 38.94 7.31
C GLN A 788 6.32 39.01 8.43
N TYR A 789 5.58 37.92 8.65
CA TYR A 789 4.53 37.80 9.67
C TYR A 789 5.09 37.53 11.08
N ASN A 790 6.27 36.89 11.18
CA ASN A 790 6.90 36.48 12.43
C ASN A 790 7.99 37.47 12.89
N GLN A 791 7.60 38.65 13.38
CA GLN A 791 8.55 39.64 13.93
C GLN A 791 8.91 39.33 15.41
N GLY A 792 9.73 38.30 15.63
CA GLY A 792 10.27 37.92 16.95
C GLY A 792 11.65 37.27 16.86
N ASP A 793 12.47 37.45 17.90
CA ASP A 793 13.94 37.29 17.86
C ASP A 793 14.52 35.87 17.63
N ASP A 794 13.68 34.85 17.36
CA ASP A 794 14.13 33.52 16.95
C ASP A 794 13.85 33.31 15.45
N ALA A 795 14.63 34.03 14.64
CA ALA A 795 14.43 34.15 13.21
C ALA A 795 14.64 32.82 12.46
N MET A 796 13.55 32.13 12.11
CA MET A 796 13.54 30.90 11.29
C MET A 796 13.86 31.19 9.81
N THR A 797 15.03 31.78 9.54
CA THR A 797 15.48 32.21 8.20
C THR A 797 16.07 31.07 7.38
N ASP A 798 15.29 30.02 7.12
CA ASP A 798 15.60 29.01 6.11
C ASP A 798 14.43 28.83 5.12
N LYS A 799 14.73 28.78 3.84
CA LYS A 799 13.74 28.62 2.75
C LYS A 799 13.38 27.14 2.57
N ILE A 800 12.17 26.86 2.07
CA ILE A 800 11.92 25.58 1.36
C ILE A 800 12.66 25.67 0.03
N ALA A 801 13.90 25.19 0.01
CA ALA A 801 14.65 24.97 -1.22
C ALA A 801 14.17 23.67 -1.87
N LEU A 802 13.07 23.72 -2.63
CA LEU A 802 12.70 22.64 -3.55
C LEU A 802 13.71 22.60 -4.69
N LYS A 803 14.46 21.49 -4.78
CA LYS A 803 15.28 21.11 -5.92
C LYS A 803 14.41 20.28 -6.86
N GLN A 804 14.30 20.69 -8.12
CA GLN A 804 13.71 19.85 -9.15
C GLN A 804 14.65 18.67 -9.43
N ILE A 805 14.10 17.46 -9.51
CA ILE A 805 14.84 16.21 -9.73
C ILE A 805 14.10 15.38 -10.76
N GLN A 806 14.85 14.78 -11.71
CA GLN A 806 14.29 13.90 -12.73
C GLN A 806 14.23 12.45 -12.26
N LEU A 807 13.40 11.62 -12.90
CA LEU A 807 13.30 10.19 -12.57
C LEU A 807 14.62 9.42 -12.74
N SER A 808 15.53 9.91 -13.59
CA SER A 808 16.88 9.36 -13.81
C SER A 808 17.84 9.61 -12.66
N ASP A 809 17.72 10.73 -11.94
CA ASP A 809 18.53 11.05 -10.74
C ASP A 809 18.20 10.15 -9.54
N LEU A 810 16.98 9.60 -9.50
CA LEU A 810 16.50 8.74 -8.42
C LEU A 810 17.01 7.30 -8.54
N GLN A 811 17.56 6.91 -9.69
CA GLN A 811 18.19 5.60 -9.86
C GLN A 811 19.44 5.46 -8.97
N TYR A 812 19.60 4.30 -8.33
CA TYR A 812 20.79 4.04 -7.52
C TYR A 812 22.00 3.78 -8.44
N GLY A 813 23.02 4.63 -8.34
CA GLY A 813 24.31 4.46 -9.02
C GLY A 813 24.60 5.45 -10.16
N ASN A 814 23.69 6.37 -10.50
CA ASN A 814 23.92 7.39 -11.53
C ASN A 814 24.76 8.59 -10.99
N LYS A 815 26.07 8.37 -10.79
CA LYS A 815 27.23 9.30 -10.69
C LYS A 815 28.29 8.76 -9.72
#